data_AF-A0A955PBJ0-F1
#
_entry.id   AF-A0A955PBJ0-F1
#
_cell.length_a   1.000
_cell.length_b   1.000
_cell.length_c   1.000
_cell.angle_alpha   90.00
_cell.angle_beta   90.00
_cell.angle_gamma   90.00
#
_symmetry.space_group_name_H-M   'P 1'
#
loop_
_entity.id
_entity.type
_entity.pdbx_description
1 polymer ?
#
loop_
_entity_poly.entity_id
_entity_poly.type
_entity_poly.pdbx_seq_one_letter_code
_entity_poly.pdbx_strand_id
1 'polypeptide(L)'
;MFKNVELSDDLLNIVNTKTFFVDPPDHPDVWFRYVVVIGTISLVALAAAILTRIFHAEDLPSEFSKMGSELRRVLQSTLLTRLCLICGMIVIPLVFYVNTKEHYWTAKHTAMLFTGFLGLCSWMAVREWVPRFRTPYAWPVGLILISATLSTFRAVNIAEGIGYLFAIFGSAVFFFLASQVFSTSKRIHLIVLTLGLVAIVMSMYGLCQSYLLLPSEYVYAQETRAPVSTIGNKNYAAYYLDLAIPLALALAVCRRGPKQTLLALAIFFVCRWHFTLCDTRGGTIAMTVGILTTIAVVAYFHGRRFRLLLYAVLLEPLLWAAMSAAKITYGDAQNWGAMLDRKEFKGQIGDALRASLPEDFRQATSILQTAYLKANEVALGVNLRTWALVLGVLIALGVFWYVVKSQKNWRLSLGVAAGLAFLPYLFAMLTMPNLSDSRGMAVRVMNYARNADSVEFGPSGDVVVQLLERYKTVLVEAARNYNELFLTTHQGVAAMMSLSLFVMMATFLLYRYYDDEEGWLPGFAIAGAIGGWFLIFLILCPGDSFLDKFGRMDGIWPKDLRYFHKDHPLLGLLFTRLSFALYTVLGLIGSIFVTQWIPAHMPKEQAWELGAKAKGYARYAIPAFGLFLLLLFCMTDRVQSAAKDAWVKTHEDGIIQGAFEGAHRFFNTQDQDKDIPRDGAIGFRLEIYQSCFRKIQDSWNWLLGIGPGNFKVVHPYPQFETALERRILGKEVLGRKAHNDFLEDAVENGIFGFLGLVWMFSLTGYLLFHTLKRIHPPRDASDVFMNTITWGLCCSMTAILIHAQFEAPLLQPASTYPCWMLFGVVFQLYRVQKRRTTRAIAGLPGVVYSEDYNLSGSKDKFALPPSAAAYELPPTPPKSNGVLEKLAAPSVAWPVALVVVTLITGSVLLRQYVGEMWLRWGMIFSQSGVERYEDIFECMEKAQDIYPQQMETNYILGRYCIDATQLALPVWEKLNGPSRNVPSIREAAEKQAAQLRERYQLDADKVIDYAKLGVKVHERDIYMNPNYKWAHNNMGVLCDKLSQIYEIKAMAEDDPDKKSEFQKLSADYEEESRNCYRKAL
;
A
#
# COMPACT_ATOMS: atom_id res chain seq x y z
N MET A 1 26.83 -35.66 -1.39
CA MET A 1 25.67 -36.35 -2.00
C MET A 1 25.20 -35.76 -3.34
N PHE A 2 25.82 -34.70 -3.89
CA PHE A 2 25.45 -34.15 -5.21
C PHE A 2 26.67 -34.03 -6.12
N LYS A 3 27.21 -35.15 -6.60
CA LYS A 3 28.30 -35.12 -7.59
C LYS A 3 28.02 -35.92 -8.87
N ASN A 4 26.97 -36.76 -8.89
CA ASN A 4 26.61 -37.60 -10.03
C ASN A 4 25.11 -37.52 -10.33
N VAL A 5 24.57 -36.33 -10.57
CA VAL A 5 23.24 -36.21 -11.21
C VAL A 5 23.51 -35.64 -12.59
N GLU A 6 23.63 -36.53 -13.57
CA GLU A 6 23.46 -36.15 -14.97
C GLU A 6 21.99 -35.77 -15.13
N LEU A 7 21.73 -34.48 -15.25
CA LEU A 7 20.42 -33.97 -15.61
C LEU A 7 20.17 -34.32 -17.07
N SER A 8 19.03 -34.95 -17.37
CA SER A 8 18.70 -35.35 -18.74
C SER A 8 18.63 -34.12 -19.66
N ASP A 9 18.95 -34.32 -20.94
CA ASP A 9 18.87 -33.27 -21.97
C ASP A 9 17.46 -32.68 -22.10
N ASP A 10 16.42 -33.43 -21.70
CA ASP A 10 15.03 -32.94 -21.59
C ASP A 10 14.91 -31.81 -20.57
N LEU A 11 15.61 -31.91 -19.43
CA LEU A 11 15.55 -30.91 -18.36
C LEU A 11 16.34 -29.64 -18.72
N LEU A 12 17.38 -29.77 -19.54
CA LEU A 12 18.10 -28.64 -20.14
C LEU A 12 17.31 -27.98 -21.27
N ASN A 13 16.54 -28.74 -22.04
CA ASN A 13 15.62 -28.19 -23.05
C ASN A 13 14.40 -27.48 -22.40
N ILE A 14 13.92 -27.95 -21.24
CA ILE A 14 12.82 -27.31 -20.46
C ILE A 14 13.20 -25.93 -19.92
N VAL A 15 14.48 -25.66 -19.66
CA VAL A 15 14.94 -24.34 -19.19
C VAL A 15 15.12 -23.35 -20.36
N ASN A 16 15.17 -23.83 -21.60
CA ASN A 16 15.68 -23.05 -22.73
C ASN A 16 14.64 -22.69 -23.81
N THR A 17 13.35 -22.94 -23.60
CA THR A 17 12.34 -22.68 -24.65
C THR A 17 11.50 -21.43 -24.39
N LYS A 18 11.43 -20.61 -25.44
CA LYS A 18 10.48 -19.51 -25.65
C LYS A 18 8.99 -19.93 -25.61
N THR A 19 8.69 -21.18 -25.24
CA THR A 19 7.35 -21.79 -25.18
C THR A 19 6.69 -21.72 -23.80
N PHE A 20 7.33 -21.11 -22.80
CA PHE A 20 6.80 -21.00 -21.42
C PHE A 20 5.40 -20.35 -21.31
N PHE A 21 4.91 -19.71 -22.39
CA PHE A 21 3.69 -18.90 -22.37
C PHE A 21 2.70 -19.18 -23.52
N VAL A 22 3.01 -20.07 -24.47
CA VAL A 22 2.17 -20.23 -25.68
C VAL A 22 1.36 -21.53 -25.68
N ASP A 23 1.89 -22.59 -25.07
CA ASP A 23 1.14 -23.84 -24.92
C ASP A 23 0.60 -23.94 -23.50
N PRO A 24 -0.73 -24.15 -23.30
CA PRO A 24 -1.24 -24.50 -21.99
C PRO A 24 -0.47 -25.74 -21.55
N PRO A 25 0.24 -25.72 -20.41
CA PRO A 25 0.76 -26.97 -19.89
C PRO A 25 -0.47 -27.85 -19.67
N ASP A 26 -0.50 -29.04 -20.24
CA ASP A 26 -1.54 -30.02 -19.89
C ASP A 26 -1.56 -30.28 -18.37
N HIS A 27 -0.49 -29.89 -17.67
CA HIS A 27 -0.25 -30.14 -16.25
C HIS A 27 0.49 -29.00 -15.51
N PRO A 28 -0.06 -27.77 -15.34
CA PRO A 28 0.56 -26.75 -14.48
C PRO A 28 0.58 -27.20 -13.01
N ASP A 29 -0.31 -28.13 -12.68
CA ASP A 29 -0.45 -28.73 -11.37
C ASP A 29 0.75 -29.63 -11.03
N VAL A 30 1.37 -30.31 -11.99
CA VAL A 30 2.40 -31.31 -11.73
C VAL A 30 3.67 -30.69 -11.15
N TRP A 31 4.21 -29.61 -11.74
CA TRP A 31 5.45 -28.99 -11.25
C TRP A 31 5.28 -28.26 -9.92
N PHE A 32 4.17 -27.54 -9.74
CA PHE A 32 3.89 -26.87 -8.47
C PHE A 32 3.53 -27.88 -7.37
N ARG A 33 2.76 -28.93 -7.69
CA ARG A 33 2.59 -30.08 -6.80
C ARG A 33 3.93 -30.69 -6.50
N TYR A 34 4.84 -30.89 -7.45
CA TYR A 34 6.18 -31.39 -7.14
C TYR A 34 6.97 -30.46 -6.24
N VAL A 35 7.01 -29.15 -6.46
CA VAL A 35 7.78 -28.24 -5.58
C VAL A 35 7.16 -28.16 -4.17
N VAL A 36 5.84 -28.09 -4.07
CA VAL A 36 5.14 -28.02 -2.77
C VAL A 36 5.15 -29.38 -2.06
N VAL A 37 4.91 -30.47 -2.78
CA VAL A 37 4.93 -31.84 -2.25
C VAL A 37 6.37 -32.25 -1.93
N ILE A 38 7.37 -31.99 -2.79
CA ILE A 38 8.78 -32.26 -2.47
C ILE A 38 9.24 -31.33 -1.34
N GLY A 39 8.84 -30.05 -1.32
CA GLY A 39 9.16 -29.15 -0.21
C GLY A 39 8.54 -29.61 1.11
N THR A 40 7.27 -30.00 1.09
CA THR A 40 6.52 -30.48 2.27
C THR A 40 7.01 -31.86 2.69
N ILE A 41 7.21 -32.80 1.77
CA ILE A 41 7.80 -34.12 2.03
C ILE A 41 9.23 -33.96 2.51
N SER A 42 10.05 -33.08 1.94
CA SER A 42 11.43 -32.86 2.42
C SER A 42 11.43 -32.27 3.82
N LEU A 43 10.49 -31.37 4.13
CA LEU A 43 10.40 -30.77 5.45
C LEU A 43 9.79 -31.74 6.48
N VAL A 44 8.78 -32.52 6.10
CA VAL A 44 8.16 -33.58 6.91
C VAL A 44 9.14 -34.73 7.10
N ALA A 45 9.90 -35.11 6.08
CA ALA A 45 10.97 -36.11 6.17
C ALA A 45 12.14 -35.58 6.99
N LEU A 46 12.46 -34.28 6.92
CA LEU A 46 13.45 -33.66 7.80
C LEU A 46 12.93 -33.64 9.24
N ALA A 47 11.69 -33.24 9.47
CA ALA A 47 11.07 -33.23 10.79
C ALA A 47 10.92 -34.64 11.35
N ALA A 48 10.48 -35.61 10.55
CA ALA A 48 10.39 -37.02 10.90
C ALA A 48 11.78 -37.60 11.14
N ALA A 49 12.77 -37.39 10.27
CA ALA A 49 14.14 -37.84 10.50
C ALA A 49 14.75 -37.24 11.77
N ILE A 50 14.43 -35.98 12.09
CA ILE A 50 14.81 -35.34 13.36
C ILE A 50 14.09 -36.02 14.52
N LEU A 51 12.78 -36.24 14.44
CA LEU A 51 11.98 -36.88 15.49
C LEU A 51 12.36 -38.35 15.69
N THR A 52 12.49 -39.15 14.64
CA THR A 52 12.93 -40.55 14.67
C THR A 52 14.36 -40.66 15.23
N ARG A 53 15.29 -39.75 14.89
CA ARG A 53 16.61 -39.70 15.55
C ARG A 53 16.54 -39.30 17.03
N ILE A 54 15.56 -38.51 17.43
CA ILE A 54 15.36 -38.11 18.84
C ILE A 54 14.79 -39.28 19.66
N PHE A 55 13.89 -40.07 19.08
CA PHE A 55 13.14 -41.12 19.79
C PHE A 55 13.76 -42.53 19.72
N HIS A 56 14.66 -42.82 18.77
CA HIS A 56 15.29 -44.16 18.63
C HIS A 56 16.79 -44.22 18.91
N ALA A 57 17.38 -43.17 19.50
CA ALA A 57 18.82 -43.12 19.78
C ALA A 57 19.18 -43.53 21.22
N GLU A 58 18.73 -44.69 21.68
CA GLU A 58 19.17 -45.23 22.99
C GLU A 58 20.51 -46.00 22.90
N ASP A 59 20.90 -46.48 21.71
CA ASP A 59 22.12 -47.32 21.52
C ASP A 59 23.18 -46.72 20.56
N LEU A 60 23.22 -45.41 20.33
CA LEU A 60 24.19 -44.81 19.42
C LEU A 60 25.57 -44.53 20.07
N PRO A 61 26.69 -44.73 19.34
CA PRO A 61 28.05 -44.49 19.83
C PRO A 61 28.24 -43.10 20.45
N SER A 62 29.17 -42.96 21.40
CA SER A 62 29.38 -41.75 22.22
C SER A 62 29.57 -40.44 21.45
N GLU A 63 30.05 -40.48 20.20
CA GLU A 63 30.14 -39.29 19.34
C GLU A 63 28.76 -38.78 18.87
N PHE A 64 27.81 -39.70 18.65
CA PHE A 64 26.44 -39.36 18.29
C PHE A 64 25.60 -38.94 19.49
N SER A 65 25.93 -39.35 20.72
CA SER A 65 25.28 -38.81 21.92
C SER A 65 25.66 -37.34 22.15
N LYS A 66 26.92 -36.98 21.86
CA LYS A 66 27.38 -35.59 21.88
C LYS A 66 26.67 -34.76 20.82
N MET A 67 26.58 -35.25 19.59
CA MET A 67 25.81 -34.61 18.52
C MET A 67 24.31 -34.53 18.86
N GLY A 68 23.73 -35.57 19.46
CA GLY A 68 22.35 -35.60 19.93
C GLY A 68 22.09 -34.60 21.04
N SER A 69 23.03 -34.40 21.97
CA SER A 69 22.93 -33.40 23.03
C SER A 69 23.07 -31.97 22.51
N GLU A 70 23.96 -31.73 21.54
CA GLU A 70 24.11 -30.44 20.85
C GLU A 70 22.88 -30.13 20.00
N LEU A 71 22.37 -31.11 19.23
CA LEU A 71 21.14 -30.97 18.44
C LEU A 71 19.93 -30.74 19.35
N ARG A 72 19.85 -31.43 20.50
CA ARG A 72 18.80 -31.23 21.52
C ARG A 72 18.93 -29.84 22.15
N ARG A 73 20.14 -29.33 22.40
CA ARG A 73 20.38 -27.94 22.83
C ARG A 73 19.93 -26.91 21.78
N VAL A 74 20.24 -27.16 20.51
CA VAL A 74 19.85 -26.30 19.39
C VAL A 74 18.34 -26.33 19.18
N LEU A 75 17.70 -27.50 19.22
CA LEU A 75 16.26 -27.65 19.15
C LEU A 75 15.59 -26.96 20.35
N GLN A 76 16.07 -27.18 21.57
CA GLN A 76 15.63 -26.47 22.78
C GLN A 76 15.81 -24.94 22.71
N SER A 77 16.66 -24.43 21.81
CA SER A 77 17.03 -23.01 21.80
C SER A 77 16.01 -22.05 21.16
N THR A 78 14.80 -22.47 20.81
CA THR A 78 13.82 -21.66 20.03
C THR A 78 14.40 -21.13 18.70
N LEU A 79 15.50 -21.71 18.19
CA LEU A 79 16.16 -21.26 16.96
C LEU A 79 15.25 -21.44 15.74
N LEU A 80 14.59 -22.59 15.61
CA LEU A 80 13.69 -22.85 14.50
C LEU A 80 12.51 -21.85 14.49
N THR A 81 11.91 -21.56 15.65
CA THR A 81 10.89 -20.51 15.77
C THR A 81 11.42 -19.14 15.33
N ARG A 82 12.66 -18.79 15.71
CA ARG A 82 13.31 -17.54 15.26
C ARG A 82 13.47 -17.50 13.74
N LEU A 83 13.96 -18.59 13.16
CA LEU A 83 14.13 -18.71 11.73
C LEU A 83 12.79 -18.60 11.01
N CYS A 84 11.72 -19.23 11.50
CA CYS A 84 10.38 -19.11 10.93
C CYS A 84 9.87 -17.66 10.95
N LEU A 85 10.07 -16.93 12.06
CA LEU A 85 9.70 -15.51 12.14
C LEU A 85 10.49 -14.65 11.16
N ILE A 86 11.81 -14.83 11.08
CA ILE A 86 12.69 -14.08 10.16
C ILE A 86 12.36 -14.44 8.70
N CYS A 87 12.14 -15.72 8.39
CA CYS A 87 11.74 -16.16 7.06
C CYS A 87 10.37 -15.58 6.69
N GLY A 88 9.39 -15.61 7.59
CA GLY A 88 8.09 -14.96 7.37
C GLY A 88 8.24 -13.46 7.09
N MET A 89 9.10 -12.77 7.85
CA MET A 89 9.41 -11.35 7.63
C MET A 89 10.01 -11.04 6.26
N ILE A 90 10.76 -11.97 5.67
CA ILE A 90 11.41 -11.80 4.37
C ILE A 90 10.50 -12.26 3.24
N VAL A 91 9.92 -13.45 3.37
CA VAL A 91 9.17 -14.12 2.29
C VAL A 91 7.81 -13.47 2.09
N ILE A 92 7.01 -13.24 3.13
CA ILE A 92 5.63 -12.75 2.97
C ILE A 92 5.53 -11.40 2.21
N PRO A 93 6.38 -10.38 2.45
CA PRO A 93 6.26 -9.11 1.74
C PRO A 93 6.90 -9.17 0.34
N LEU A 94 7.86 -10.06 0.12
CA LEU A 94 8.56 -10.23 -1.17
C LEU A 94 7.87 -11.22 -2.11
N VAL A 95 7.12 -12.20 -1.60
CA VAL A 95 6.46 -13.22 -2.41
C VAL A 95 5.23 -12.62 -3.11
N PHE A 96 5.14 -12.88 -4.40
CA PHE A 96 3.98 -12.68 -5.24
C PHE A 96 4.07 -13.68 -6.40
N TYR A 97 2.96 -13.96 -7.05
CA TYR A 97 2.91 -14.91 -8.16
C TYR A 97 1.98 -14.40 -9.25
N VAL A 98 2.54 -14.17 -10.44
CA VAL A 98 1.82 -13.50 -11.53
C VAL A 98 0.77 -14.40 -12.22
N ASN A 99 0.80 -15.72 -11.99
CA ASN A 99 -0.18 -16.62 -12.62
C ASN A 99 -1.37 -16.97 -11.71
N THR A 100 -1.53 -16.34 -10.54
CA THR A 100 -2.82 -16.35 -9.81
C THR A 100 -3.59 -15.08 -10.09
N LYS A 101 -4.93 -15.10 -10.05
CA LYS A 101 -5.74 -13.88 -10.18
C LYS A 101 -5.36 -12.82 -9.13
N GLU A 102 -5.33 -13.22 -7.86
CA GLU A 102 -4.89 -12.35 -6.77
C GLU A 102 -3.37 -12.48 -6.61
N HIS A 103 -2.62 -11.91 -7.56
CA HIS A 103 -1.16 -12.04 -7.71
C HIS A 103 -0.37 -11.89 -6.39
N TYR A 104 -0.88 -11.06 -5.50
CA TYR A 104 -0.22 -10.68 -4.26
C TYR A 104 -0.90 -11.21 -3.01
N TRP A 105 -2.18 -11.61 -3.05
CA TRP A 105 -2.91 -11.93 -1.83
C TRP A 105 -2.66 -13.36 -1.36
N THR A 106 -2.86 -14.31 -2.27
CA THR A 106 -2.96 -15.74 -1.95
C THR A 106 -1.62 -16.36 -1.61
N ALA A 107 -0.56 -16.01 -2.36
CA ALA A 107 0.81 -16.43 -2.05
C ALA A 107 1.26 -15.94 -0.66
N LYS A 108 0.89 -14.71 -0.30
CA LYS A 108 1.26 -14.10 0.98
C LYS A 108 0.49 -14.71 2.16
N HIS A 109 -0.81 -14.96 2.00
CA HIS A 109 -1.61 -15.66 3.02
C HIS A 109 -1.06 -17.06 3.28
N THR A 110 -0.76 -17.80 2.22
CA THR A 110 -0.19 -19.14 2.30
C THR A 110 1.16 -19.13 3.01
N ALA A 111 2.06 -18.21 2.62
CA ALA A 111 3.36 -18.05 3.28
C ALA A 111 3.21 -17.67 4.75
N MET A 112 2.28 -16.77 5.08
CA MET A 112 2.02 -16.33 6.45
C MET A 112 1.54 -17.49 7.32
N LEU A 113 0.52 -18.23 6.88
CA LEU A 113 -0.03 -19.33 7.65
C LEU A 113 0.99 -20.46 7.80
N PHE A 114 1.67 -20.83 6.72
CA PHE A 114 2.71 -21.85 6.76
C PHE A 114 3.84 -21.50 7.75
N THR A 115 4.43 -20.30 7.64
CA THR A 115 5.55 -19.90 8.51
C THR A 115 5.12 -19.64 9.95
N GLY A 116 3.92 -19.10 10.17
CA GLY A 116 3.34 -18.90 11.49
C GLY A 116 3.08 -20.22 12.22
N PHE A 117 2.39 -21.16 11.57
CA PHE A 117 2.11 -22.47 12.16
C PHE A 117 3.38 -23.31 12.37
N LEU A 118 4.32 -23.32 11.42
CA LEU A 118 5.60 -23.98 11.60
C LEU A 118 6.36 -23.39 12.79
N GLY A 119 6.35 -22.06 12.94
CA GLY A 119 6.93 -21.37 14.09
C GLY A 119 6.28 -21.77 15.41
N LEU A 120 4.94 -21.92 15.43
CA LEU A 120 4.17 -22.33 16.60
C LEU A 120 4.42 -23.80 16.97
N CYS A 121 4.35 -24.72 16.01
CA CYS A 121 4.75 -26.12 16.16
C CYS A 121 6.14 -26.22 16.79
N SER A 122 7.10 -25.49 16.22
CA SER A 122 8.48 -25.46 16.70
C SER A 122 8.59 -24.92 18.12
N TRP A 123 7.81 -23.90 18.47
CA TRP A 123 7.80 -23.33 19.81
C TRP A 123 7.19 -24.30 20.83
N MET A 124 6.08 -24.95 20.49
CA MET A 124 5.38 -25.90 21.36
C MET A 124 6.21 -27.17 21.58
N ALA A 125 6.86 -27.69 20.54
CA ALA A 125 7.75 -28.84 20.63
C ALA A 125 8.91 -28.63 21.61
N VAL A 126 9.38 -27.38 21.75
CA VAL A 126 10.45 -27.01 22.69
C VAL A 126 9.94 -26.82 24.12
N ARG A 127 8.70 -26.35 24.27
CA ARG A 127 8.17 -25.90 25.55
C ARG A 127 7.33 -26.93 26.28
N GLU A 128 6.95 -28.04 25.63
CA GLU A 128 6.18 -29.19 26.17
C GLU A 128 4.83 -28.84 26.83
N TRP A 129 4.41 -27.57 26.79
CA TRP A 129 3.28 -27.04 27.55
C TRP A 129 2.42 -26.11 26.70
N VAL A 130 1.13 -26.02 27.04
CA VAL A 130 0.19 -25.09 26.41
C VAL A 130 0.67 -23.65 26.61
N PRO A 131 0.76 -22.84 25.54
CA PRO A 131 1.17 -21.45 25.63
C PRO A 131 0.29 -20.66 26.61
N ARG A 132 0.85 -20.25 27.75
CA ARG A 132 0.19 -19.28 28.63
C ARG A 132 0.48 -17.88 28.13
N PHE A 133 -0.53 -17.22 27.55
CA PHE A 133 -0.50 -15.81 27.16
C PHE A 133 -0.47 -14.89 28.39
N ARG A 134 0.69 -14.78 29.05
CA ARG A 134 0.92 -13.79 30.13
C ARG A 134 1.44 -12.47 29.56
N THR A 135 0.69 -11.91 28.62
CA THR A 135 0.97 -10.59 28.05
C THR A 135 -0.25 -9.69 28.27
N PRO A 136 -0.06 -8.37 28.46
CA PRO A 136 -1.20 -7.46 28.59
C PRO A 136 -2.05 -7.41 27.31
N TYR A 137 -1.50 -7.85 26.18
CA TYR A 137 -2.19 -7.99 24.90
C TYR A 137 -3.09 -9.22 24.79
N ALA A 138 -3.02 -10.17 25.74
CA ALA A 138 -3.79 -11.41 25.66
C ALA A 138 -5.30 -11.15 25.56
N TRP A 139 -5.80 -10.18 26.33
CA TRP A 139 -7.21 -9.81 26.33
C TRP A 139 -7.67 -9.14 25.04
N PRO A 140 -7.02 -8.06 24.53
CA PRO A 140 -7.46 -7.47 23.26
C PRO A 140 -7.33 -8.44 22.08
N VAL A 141 -6.27 -9.25 22.02
CA VAL A 141 -6.13 -10.28 20.96
C VAL A 141 -7.21 -11.34 21.09
N GLY A 142 -7.50 -11.81 22.31
CA GLY A 142 -8.57 -12.77 22.56
C GLY A 142 -9.94 -12.20 22.17
N LEU A 143 -10.19 -10.92 22.45
CA LEU A 143 -11.44 -10.24 22.08
C LEU A 143 -11.61 -10.17 20.56
N ILE A 144 -10.56 -9.79 19.82
CA ILE A 144 -10.56 -9.78 18.34
C ILE A 144 -10.85 -11.19 17.79
N LEU A 145 -10.14 -12.22 18.30
CA LEU A 145 -10.30 -13.60 17.82
C LEU A 145 -11.69 -14.17 18.11
N ILE A 146 -12.22 -13.96 19.32
CA ILE A 146 -13.57 -14.39 19.69
C ILE A 146 -14.59 -13.67 18.81
N SER A 147 -14.45 -12.35 18.64
CA SER A 147 -15.37 -11.56 17.82
C SER A 147 -15.37 -12.01 16.36
N ALA A 148 -14.18 -12.15 15.75
CA ALA A 148 -14.05 -12.62 14.38
C ALA A 148 -14.60 -14.03 14.19
N THR A 149 -14.40 -14.93 15.16
CA THR A 149 -14.95 -16.29 15.12
C THR A 149 -16.48 -16.26 15.18
N LEU A 150 -17.06 -15.52 16.13
CA LEU A 150 -18.51 -15.40 16.26
C LEU A 150 -19.14 -14.74 15.03
N SER A 151 -18.45 -13.74 14.47
CA SER A 151 -18.88 -13.02 13.29
C SER A 151 -18.87 -13.89 12.03
N THR A 152 -17.91 -14.81 11.91
CA THR A 152 -17.82 -15.74 10.77
C THR A 152 -19.08 -16.59 10.61
N PHE A 153 -19.76 -16.94 11.71
CA PHE A 153 -21.05 -17.66 11.64
C PHE A 153 -22.20 -16.82 11.04
N ARG A 154 -22.03 -15.50 10.95
CA ARG A 154 -22.96 -14.56 10.30
C ARG A 154 -22.51 -14.11 8.91
N ALA A 155 -21.34 -14.55 8.46
CA ALA A 155 -20.82 -14.22 7.15
C ALA A 155 -21.80 -14.68 6.06
N VAL A 156 -22.11 -13.81 5.11
CA VAL A 156 -22.88 -14.17 3.91
C VAL A 156 -22.09 -15.20 3.11
N ASN A 157 -20.79 -14.96 2.94
CA ASN A 157 -19.84 -15.92 2.42
C ASN A 157 -18.92 -16.42 3.55
N ILE A 158 -19.29 -17.57 4.12
CA ILE A 158 -18.54 -18.23 5.20
C ILE A 158 -17.14 -18.64 4.73
N ALA A 159 -16.96 -19.04 3.47
CA ALA A 159 -15.65 -19.45 2.96
C ALA A 159 -14.64 -18.29 2.97
N GLU A 160 -15.07 -17.11 2.49
CA GLU A 160 -14.29 -15.87 2.59
C GLU A 160 -14.03 -15.52 4.07
N GLY A 161 -15.05 -15.66 4.91
CA GLY A 161 -14.96 -15.46 6.37
C GLY A 161 -13.89 -16.31 7.03
N ILE A 162 -13.84 -17.60 6.71
CA ILE A 162 -12.84 -18.55 7.22
C ILE A 162 -11.44 -18.17 6.74
N GLY A 163 -11.27 -17.76 5.48
CA GLY A 163 -9.99 -17.32 4.94
C GLY A 163 -9.40 -16.14 5.72
N TYR A 164 -10.20 -15.09 5.95
CA TYR A 164 -9.79 -13.93 6.76
C TYR A 164 -9.64 -14.27 8.24
N LEU A 165 -10.49 -15.14 8.79
CA LEU A 165 -10.35 -15.63 10.16
C LEU A 165 -8.98 -16.30 10.36
N PHE A 166 -8.56 -17.17 9.43
CA PHE A 166 -7.22 -17.75 9.46
C PHE A 166 -6.14 -16.68 9.38
N ALA A 167 -6.29 -15.65 8.55
CA ALA A 167 -5.34 -14.55 8.49
C ALA A 167 -5.17 -13.83 9.85
N ILE A 168 -6.27 -13.59 10.57
CA ILE A 168 -6.26 -13.02 11.92
C ILE A 168 -5.59 -13.97 12.91
N PHE A 169 -5.89 -15.27 12.87
CA PHE A 169 -5.22 -16.28 13.69
C PHE A 169 -3.71 -16.33 13.42
N GLY A 170 -3.30 -16.37 12.16
CA GLY A 170 -1.90 -16.32 11.76
C GLY A 170 -1.19 -15.09 12.31
N SER A 171 -1.82 -13.92 12.20
CA SER A 171 -1.30 -12.66 12.75
C SER A 171 -1.16 -12.71 14.28
N ALA A 172 -2.13 -13.27 14.99
CA ALA A 172 -2.06 -13.50 16.44
C ALA A 172 -0.93 -14.46 16.84
N VAL A 173 -0.68 -15.49 16.02
CA VAL A 173 0.47 -16.41 16.20
C VAL A 173 1.80 -15.67 16.04
N PHE A 174 1.96 -14.83 15.01
CA PHE A 174 3.16 -14.01 14.85
C PHE A 174 3.39 -13.06 16.02
N PHE A 175 2.34 -12.36 16.46
CA PHE A 175 2.38 -11.55 17.68
C PHE A 175 2.86 -12.37 18.88
N PHE A 176 2.25 -13.54 19.10
CA PHE A 176 2.59 -14.42 20.22
C PHE A 176 4.05 -14.84 20.17
N LEU A 177 4.50 -15.42 19.06
CA LEU A 177 5.85 -15.93 18.90
C LEU A 177 6.89 -14.79 19.06
N ALA A 178 6.64 -13.62 18.49
CA ALA A 178 7.49 -12.45 18.66
C ALA A 178 7.58 -12.03 20.13
N SER A 179 6.46 -12.05 20.84
CA SER A 179 6.39 -11.78 22.28
C SER A 179 7.10 -12.83 23.14
N GLN A 180 7.43 -14.01 22.63
CA GLN A 180 8.15 -15.04 23.39
C GLN A 180 9.65 -15.08 23.08
N VAL A 181 10.02 -14.79 21.84
CA VAL A 181 11.33 -15.18 21.29
C VAL A 181 12.34 -14.03 21.27
N PHE A 182 11.87 -12.79 21.12
CA PHE A 182 12.71 -11.61 20.91
C PHE A 182 13.01 -10.84 22.20
N SER A 183 13.62 -11.52 23.18
CA SER A 183 13.86 -11.00 24.53
C SER A 183 15.17 -10.22 24.73
N THR A 184 16.04 -10.15 23.70
CA THR A 184 17.37 -9.51 23.82
C THR A 184 17.55 -8.37 22.82
N SER A 185 18.40 -7.40 23.16
CA SER A 185 18.70 -6.24 22.30
C SER A 185 19.30 -6.66 20.95
N LYS A 186 20.20 -7.66 20.94
CA LYS A 186 20.79 -8.22 19.71
C LYS A 186 19.70 -8.81 18.79
N ARG A 187 18.70 -9.49 19.37
CA ARG A 187 17.58 -10.06 18.61
C ARG A 187 16.63 -8.98 18.07
N ILE A 188 16.29 -7.98 18.88
CA ILE A 188 15.50 -6.83 18.42
C ILE A 188 16.23 -6.12 17.27
N HIS A 189 17.56 -5.96 17.37
CA HIS A 189 18.35 -5.40 16.29
C HIS A 189 18.25 -6.20 14.98
N LEU A 190 18.34 -7.52 15.06
CA LEU A 190 18.22 -8.39 13.89
C LEU A 190 16.87 -8.20 13.18
N ILE A 191 15.77 -8.07 13.93
CA ILE A 191 14.43 -7.81 13.37
C ILE A 191 14.40 -6.48 12.64
N VAL A 192 14.85 -5.41 13.30
CA VAL A 192 14.83 -4.06 12.71
C VAL A 192 15.69 -4.01 11.43
N LEU A 193 16.87 -4.66 11.46
CA LEU A 193 17.72 -4.78 10.28
C LEU A 193 17.03 -5.59 9.17
N THR A 194 16.36 -6.68 9.52
CA THR A 194 15.61 -7.50 8.55
C THR A 194 14.48 -6.71 7.90
N LEU A 195 13.69 -5.95 8.68
CA LEU A 195 12.65 -5.05 8.14
C LEU A 195 13.25 -4.02 7.17
N GLY A 196 14.38 -3.41 7.53
CA GLY A 196 15.07 -2.45 6.67
C GLY A 196 15.60 -3.08 5.38
N LEU A 197 16.17 -4.29 5.46
CA LEU A 197 16.67 -5.03 4.29
C LEU A 197 15.55 -5.49 3.35
N VAL A 198 14.40 -5.88 3.90
CA VAL A 198 13.23 -6.21 3.09
C VAL A 198 12.66 -4.94 2.44
N ALA A 199 12.57 -3.85 3.19
CA ALA A 199 12.09 -2.57 2.69
C ALA A 199 12.96 -2.00 1.55
N ILE A 200 14.29 -2.16 1.60
CA ILE A 200 15.17 -1.73 0.51
C ILE A 200 14.98 -2.60 -0.73
N VAL A 201 14.84 -3.92 -0.60
CA VAL A 201 14.58 -4.81 -1.75
C VAL A 201 13.23 -4.46 -2.40
N MET A 202 12.18 -4.31 -1.59
CA MET A 202 10.88 -3.86 -2.05
C MET A 202 10.97 -2.50 -2.75
N SER A 203 11.67 -1.55 -2.14
CA SER A 203 11.82 -0.21 -2.69
C SER A 203 12.62 -0.17 -3.98
N MET A 204 13.66 -0.97 -4.11
CA MET A 204 14.39 -1.12 -5.36
C MET A 204 13.50 -1.71 -6.46
N TYR A 205 12.71 -2.73 -6.15
CA TYR A 205 11.76 -3.30 -7.11
C TYR A 205 10.69 -2.27 -7.53
N GLY A 206 10.12 -1.51 -6.59
CA GLY A 206 9.18 -0.43 -6.87
C GLY A 206 9.80 0.71 -7.69
N LEU A 207 11.04 1.07 -7.43
CA LEU A 207 11.78 2.03 -8.26
C LEU A 207 11.99 1.48 -9.67
N CYS A 208 12.36 0.22 -9.82
CA CYS A 208 12.50 -0.41 -11.14
C CYS A 208 11.17 -0.42 -11.91
N GLN A 209 10.04 -0.66 -11.23
CA GLN A 209 8.70 -0.52 -11.82
C GLN A 209 8.42 0.91 -12.29
N SER A 210 8.73 1.91 -11.45
CA SER A 210 8.48 3.32 -11.78
C SER A 210 9.34 3.85 -12.92
N TYR A 211 10.53 3.28 -13.13
CA TYR A 211 11.47 3.67 -14.18
C TYR A 211 11.46 2.73 -15.40
N LEU A 212 10.48 1.82 -15.49
CA LEU A 212 10.33 0.86 -16.58
C LEU A 212 11.61 0.03 -16.84
N LEU A 213 12.38 -0.24 -15.78
CA LEU A 213 13.59 -1.06 -15.83
C LEU A 213 13.26 -2.57 -15.84
N LEU A 214 11.99 -2.91 -15.66
CA LEU A 214 11.48 -4.27 -15.72
C LEU A 214 10.75 -4.49 -17.07
N PRO A 215 10.78 -5.72 -17.62
CA PRO A 215 9.98 -6.04 -18.81
C PRO A 215 8.50 -5.68 -18.58
N SER A 216 7.79 -5.29 -19.65
CA SER A 216 6.40 -4.82 -19.59
C SER A 216 5.47 -5.78 -18.85
N GLU A 217 5.72 -7.08 -18.93
CA GLU A 217 4.97 -8.15 -18.25
C GLU A 217 5.06 -8.06 -16.72
N TYR A 218 6.19 -7.58 -16.18
CA TYR A 218 6.40 -7.35 -14.74
C TYR A 218 5.97 -5.94 -14.31
N VAL A 219 5.69 -5.07 -15.28
CA VAL A 219 5.01 -3.78 -15.11
C VAL A 219 3.51 -3.99 -15.29
N TYR A 220 2.95 -5.00 -14.61
CA TYR A 220 1.49 -5.25 -14.60
C TYR A 220 0.67 -4.05 -14.07
N ALA A 221 1.37 -3.09 -13.43
CA ALA A 221 0.86 -1.84 -12.91
C ALA A 221 0.78 -0.70 -13.94
N GLN A 222 0.83 -0.93 -15.27
CA GLN A 222 0.72 0.18 -16.24
C GLN A 222 -0.54 1.05 -16.01
N GLU A 223 -1.64 0.48 -15.51
CA GLU A 223 -2.84 1.24 -15.15
C GLU A 223 -2.69 2.06 -13.85
N THR A 224 -1.85 1.61 -12.92
CA THR A 224 -1.62 2.31 -11.66
C THR A 224 -0.37 3.15 -11.78
N ARG A 225 -0.55 4.47 -11.95
CA ARG A 225 0.50 5.49 -12.11
C ARG A 225 1.64 5.48 -11.07
N ALA A 226 1.52 4.70 -10.01
CA ALA A 226 2.43 4.67 -8.88
C ALA A 226 2.93 3.23 -8.62
N PRO A 227 4.21 3.04 -8.27
CA PRO A 227 4.79 1.73 -8.07
C PRO A 227 4.13 1.00 -6.91
N VAL A 228 3.72 -0.23 -7.18
CA VAL A 228 3.06 -1.12 -6.21
C VAL A 228 4.05 -2.04 -5.49
N SER A 229 5.29 -2.10 -5.97
CA SER A 229 6.35 -3.00 -5.52
C SER A 229 5.91 -4.48 -5.54
N THR A 230 6.57 -5.35 -4.76
CA THR A 230 6.18 -6.74 -4.53
C THR A 230 4.92 -6.86 -3.67
N ILE A 231 4.33 -5.74 -3.24
CA ILE A 231 3.15 -5.68 -2.39
C ILE A 231 1.87 -5.65 -3.22
N GLY A 232 1.91 -5.13 -4.44
CA GLY A 232 0.76 -5.12 -5.35
C GLY A 232 -0.25 -4.03 -5.12
N ASN A 233 -0.02 -3.16 -4.14
CA ASN A 233 -0.81 -1.96 -3.94
C ASN A 233 0.10 -0.84 -3.39
N LYS A 234 0.03 0.34 -3.99
CA LYS A 234 0.84 1.51 -3.61
C LYS A 234 0.58 1.98 -2.17
N ASN A 235 -0.67 1.90 -1.70
CA ASN A 235 -1.05 2.31 -0.34
C ASN A 235 -0.46 1.35 0.68
N TYR A 236 -0.52 0.05 0.40
CA TYR A 236 0.07 -0.95 1.28
C TYR A 236 1.60 -0.94 1.25
N ALA A 237 2.21 -0.66 0.08
CA ALA A 237 3.66 -0.43 -0.01
C ALA A 237 4.07 0.78 0.83
N ALA A 238 3.35 1.91 0.72
CA ALA A 238 3.59 3.09 1.55
C ALA A 238 3.43 2.79 3.05
N TYR A 239 2.45 1.98 3.44
CA TYR A 239 2.28 1.54 4.83
C TYR A 239 3.46 0.71 5.35
N TYR A 240 3.98 -0.22 4.55
CA TYR A 240 5.18 -0.97 4.94
C TYR A 240 6.40 -0.03 5.10
N LEU A 241 6.48 1.01 4.28
CA LEU A 241 7.54 2.01 4.34
C LEU A 241 7.38 2.98 5.53
N ASP A 242 6.15 3.29 5.96
CA ASP A 242 5.86 4.02 7.21
C ASP A 242 6.46 3.29 8.43
N LEU A 243 6.61 1.97 8.33
CA LEU A 243 7.29 1.16 9.32
C LEU A 243 8.82 1.22 9.19
N ALA A 244 9.32 1.02 7.96
CA ALA A 244 10.74 0.84 7.74
C ALA A 244 11.56 2.14 7.83
N ILE A 245 11.00 3.26 7.36
CA ILE A 245 11.72 4.54 7.26
C ILE A 245 12.10 5.10 8.64
N PRO A 246 11.20 5.21 9.64
CA PRO A 246 11.57 5.70 10.97
C PRO A 246 12.57 4.77 11.67
N LEU A 247 12.46 3.46 11.44
CA LEU A 247 13.41 2.47 11.97
C LEU A 247 14.79 2.56 11.32
N ALA A 248 14.87 2.76 10.00
CA ALA A 248 16.13 2.96 9.29
C ALA A 248 16.83 4.24 9.75
N LEU A 249 16.07 5.32 9.93
CA LEU A 249 16.58 6.58 10.47
C LEU A 249 17.09 6.40 11.92
N ALA A 250 16.35 5.67 12.75
CA ALA A 250 16.78 5.31 14.09
C ALA A 250 18.11 4.52 14.06
N LEU A 251 18.23 3.51 13.19
CA LEU A 251 19.48 2.76 13.01
C LEU A 251 20.64 3.66 12.59
N ALA A 252 20.44 4.59 11.66
CA ALA A 252 21.47 5.52 11.21
C ALA A 252 21.99 6.39 12.36
N VAL A 253 21.08 6.87 13.23
CA VAL A 253 21.43 7.68 14.41
C VAL A 253 22.14 6.86 15.51
N CYS A 254 21.82 5.56 15.64
CA CYS A 254 22.40 4.69 16.67
C CYS A 254 23.87 4.34 16.43
N ARG A 255 24.23 4.10 15.17
CA ARG A 255 25.41 3.30 14.83
C ARG A 255 26.69 4.14 14.85
N ARG A 256 27.72 3.58 15.50
CA ARG A 256 29.05 4.18 15.61
C ARG A 256 29.95 3.87 14.42
N GLY A 257 29.66 2.78 13.70
CA GLY A 257 30.46 2.33 12.55
C GLY A 257 29.98 3.01 11.26
N PRO A 258 30.86 3.67 10.49
CA PRO A 258 30.46 4.43 9.30
C PRO A 258 29.79 3.56 8.24
N LYS A 259 30.23 2.30 8.09
CA LYS A 259 29.61 1.35 7.15
C LYS A 259 28.16 1.03 7.50
N GLN A 260 27.85 0.86 8.79
CA GLN A 260 26.50 0.54 9.25
C GLN A 260 25.59 1.77 9.18
N THR A 261 26.12 2.96 9.50
CA THR A 261 25.41 4.23 9.30
C THR A 261 25.12 4.47 7.83
N LEU A 262 26.09 4.25 6.94
CA LEU A 262 25.91 4.37 5.50
C LEU A 262 24.86 3.39 4.97
N LEU A 263 24.88 2.13 5.42
CA LEU A 263 23.86 1.14 5.08
C LEU A 263 22.45 1.60 5.54
N ALA A 264 22.33 2.06 6.78
CA ALA A 264 21.04 2.53 7.31
C ALA A 264 20.52 3.78 6.58
N LEU A 265 21.42 4.71 6.21
CA LEU A 265 21.08 5.86 5.38
C LEU A 265 20.67 5.46 3.96
N ALA A 266 21.37 4.50 3.35
CA ALA A 266 20.99 3.95 2.05
C ALA A 266 19.58 3.33 2.08
N ILE A 267 19.28 2.52 3.11
CA ILE A 267 17.93 1.98 3.33
C ILE A 267 16.93 3.13 3.45
N PHE A 268 17.20 4.13 4.29
CA PHE A 268 16.33 5.29 4.48
C PHE A 268 16.04 6.03 3.16
N PHE A 269 17.07 6.40 2.40
CA PHE A 269 16.89 7.19 1.18
C PHE A 269 16.19 6.41 0.07
N VAL A 270 16.55 5.14 -0.15
CA VAL A 270 15.89 4.29 -1.15
C VAL A 270 14.42 4.07 -0.78
N CYS A 271 14.12 3.79 0.49
CA CYS A 271 12.75 3.63 0.96
C CYS A 271 11.95 4.93 0.86
N ARG A 272 12.55 6.07 1.23
CA ARG A 272 11.92 7.39 1.13
C ARG A 272 11.60 7.74 -0.32
N TRP A 273 12.50 7.45 -1.25
CA TRP A 273 12.28 7.68 -2.67
C TRP A 273 11.12 6.83 -3.20
N HIS A 274 11.13 5.53 -2.93
CA HIS A 274 9.99 4.70 -3.33
C HIS A 274 8.66 5.19 -2.72
N PHE A 275 8.66 5.56 -1.43
CA PHE A 275 7.48 6.10 -0.76
C PHE A 275 6.90 7.35 -1.45
N THR A 276 7.74 8.29 -1.89
CA THR A 276 7.24 9.50 -2.58
C THR A 276 6.61 9.17 -3.93
N LEU A 277 7.10 8.14 -4.61
CA LEU A 277 6.53 7.65 -5.85
C LEU A 277 5.20 6.92 -5.63
N CYS A 278 5.00 6.25 -4.49
CA CYS A 278 3.72 5.62 -4.15
C CYS A 278 2.53 6.60 -4.19
N ASP A 279 2.78 7.91 -4.00
CA ASP A 279 1.78 8.97 -4.12
C ASP A 279 0.50 8.73 -3.29
N THR A 280 0.70 8.44 -2.01
CA THR A 280 -0.36 8.09 -1.07
C THR A 280 -0.56 9.23 -0.08
N ARG A 281 -1.73 9.87 -0.11
CA ARG A 281 -2.05 10.98 0.81
C ARG A 281 -2.07 10.52 2.26
N GLY A 282 -2.73 9.39 2.53
CA GLY A 282 -2.79 8.76 3.86
C GLY A 282 -1.40 8.44 4.43
N GLY A 283 -0.55 7.78 3.63
CA GLY A 283 0.85 7.54 4.02
C GLY A 283 1.61 8.84 4.28
N THR A 284 1.48 9.86 3.43
CA THR A 284 2.23 11.12 3.61
C THR A 284 1.86 11.81 4.92
N ILE A 285 0.58 11.86 5.26
CA ILE A 285 0.09 12.39 6.54
C ILE A 285 0.64 11.54 7.70
N ALA A 286 0.54 10.22 7.61
CA ALA A 286 1.04 9.28 8.60
C ALA A 286 2.54 9.45 8.87
N MET A 287 3.37 9.46 7.83
CA MET A 287 4.80 9.69 7.92
C MET A 287 5.10 11.05 8.55
N THR A 288 4.40 12.11 8.13
CA THR A 288 4.60 13.46 8.66
C THR A 288 4.33 13.50 10.16
N VAL A 289 3.18 12.96 10.60
CA VAL A 289 2.83 12.88 12.02
C VAL A 289 3.83 12.00 12.80
N GLY A 290 4.26 10.88 12.22
CA GLY A 290 5.28 10.01 12.80
C GLY A 290 6.63 10.73 12.98
N ILE A 291 7.09 11.47 11.97
CA ILE A 291 8.32 12.28 12.02
C ILE A 291 8.18 13.41 13.05
N LEU A 292 7.08 14.16 13.05
CA LEU A 292 6.85 15.23 14.04
C LEU A 292 6.84 14.69 15.46
N THR A 293 6.21 13.53 15.68
CA THR A 293 6.26 12.82 16.96
C THR A 293 7.69 12.43 17.32
N THR A 294 8.48 11.96 16.34
CA THR A 294 9.92 11.66 16.52
C THR A 294 10.67 12.90 16.99
N ILE A 295 10.48 14.03 16.31
CA ILE A 295 11.16 15.30 16.58
C ILE A 295 10.81 15.75 18.00
N ALA A 296 9.53 15.75 18.37
CA ALA A 296 9.09 16.13 19.71
C ALA A 296 9.72 15.24 20.80
N VAL A 297 9.73 13.93 20.59
CA VAL A 297 10.32 12.96 21.54
C VAL A 297 11.86 13.13 21.63
N VAL A 298 12.55 13.29 20.50
CA VAL A 298 14.01 13.44 20.49
C VAL A 298 14.45 14.80 21.04
N ALA A 299 13.69 15.86 20.77
CA ALA A 299 13.90 17.18 21.38
C ALA A 299 13.82 17.08 22.90
N TYR A 300 12.79 16.39 23.40
CA TYR A 300 12.56 16.21 24.82
C TYR A 300 13.69 15.46 25.52
N PHE A 301 14.20 14.38 24.91
CA PHE A 301 15.16 13.49 25.60
C PHE A 301 16.65 13.76 25.27
N HIS A 302 17.02 14.29 24.09
CA HIS A 302 18.41 14.23 23.58
C HIS A 302 18.87 15.48 22.81
N GLY A 303 18.82 16.67 23.43
CA GLY A 303 19.09 17.98 22.81
C GLY A 303 20.33 18.10 21.88
N ARG A 304 21.43 17.36 22.10
CA ARG A 304 22.59 17.38 21.15
C ARG A 304 22.38 16.51 19.90
N ARG A 305 21.72 15.36 20.00
CA ARG A 305 21.42 14.45 18.87
C ARG A 305 20.18 14.89 18.09
N PHE A 306 19.32 15.68 18.74
CA PHE A 306 18.23 16.41 18.09
C PHE A 306 18.70 17.20 16.87
N ARG A 307 19.89 17.81 16.92
CA ARG A 307 20.46 18.56 15.79
C ARG A 307 20.66 17.71 14.54
N LEU A 308 21.16 16.48 14.67
CA LEU A 308 21.34 15.54 13.54
C LEU A 308 20.01 15.07 12.95
N LEU A 309 19.02 14.80 13.81
CA LEU A 309 17.67 14.45 13.36
C LEU A 309 17.02 15.63 12.63
N LEU A 310 17.14 16.84 13.19
CA LEU A 310 16.65 18.07 12.58
C LEU A 310 17.32 18.29 11.22
N TYR A 311 18.63 18.03 11.07
CA TYR A 311 19.29 18.08 9.76
C TYR A 311 18.72 17.08 8.76
N ALA A 312 18.48 15.83 9.17
CA ALA A 312 17.89 14.82 8.29
C ALA A 312 16.46 15.17 7.85
N VAL A 313 15.67 15.78 8.74
CA VAL A 313 14.31 16.25 8.44
C VAL A 313 14.32 17.51 7.58
N LEU A 314 15.22 18.47 7.84
CA LEU A 314 15.33 19.69 7.03
C LEU A 314 15.92 19.42 5.62
N LEU A 315 16.60 18.28 5.43
CA LEU A 315 16.97 17.77 4.10
C LEU A 315 15.77 17.22 3.31
N GLU A 316 14.64 16.95 3.97
CA GLU A 316 13.46 16.37 3.34
C GLU A 316 12.82 17.28 2.29
N PRO A 317 12.61 18.59 2.54
CA PRO A 317 12.14 19.52 1.50
C PRO A 317 13.08 19.61 0.30
N LEU A 318 14.40 19.48 0.51
CA LEU A 318 15.40 19.46 -0.57
C LEU A 318 15.27 18.20 -1.43
N LEU A 319 15.09 17.03 -0.80
CA LEU A 319 14.84 15.77 -1.50
C LEU A 319 13.50 15.80 -2.21
N TRP A 320 12.45 16.32 -1.56
CA TRP A 320 11.14 16.48 -2.16
C TRP A 320 11.21 17.42 -3.37
N ALA A 321 11.90 18.55 -3.28
CA ALA A 321 12.13 19.44 -4.42
C ALA A 321 12.84 18.73 -5.58
N ALA A 322 13.90 17.97 -5.29
CA ALA A 322 14.64 17.21 -6.29
C ALA A 322 13.79 16.09 -6.94
N MET A 323 12.97 15.39 -6.16
CA MET A 323 12.10 14.32 -6.63
C MET A 323 10.87 14.83 -7.38
N SER A 324 10.25 15.92 -6.89
CA SER A 324 9.13 16.57 -7.57
C SER A 324 9.54 17.04 -8.95
N ALA A 325 10.76 17.55 -9.12
CA ALA A 325 11.32 17.86 -10.44
C ALA A 325 11.35 16.64 -11.39
N ALA A 326 11.60 15.43 -10.88
CA ALA A 326 11.56 14.19 -11.67
C ALA A 326 10.13 13.67 -11.91
N LYS A 327 9.22 13.84 -10.94
CA LYS A 327 7.82 13.40 -11.03
C LYS A 327 7.01 14.23 -12.03
N ILE A 328 7.29 15.53 -12.10
CA ILE A 328 6.79 16.43 -13.14
C ILE A 328 7.02 15.78 -14.51
N THR A 329 8.24 15.33 -14.78
CA THR A 329 8.64 14.82 -16.10
C THR A 329 7.95 13.51 -16.53
N TYR A 330 7.60 12.63 -15.59
CA TYR A 330 6.95 11.33 -15.89
C TYR A 330 5.42 11.44 -15.99
N GLY A 331 4.81 12.21 -15.08
CA GLY A 331 3.38 12.51 -15.15
C GLY A 331 3.02 13.18 -16.46
N ASP A 332 3.93 13.97 -17.03
CA ASP A 332 3.73 14.66 -18.30
C ASP A 332 3.73 13.72 -19.50
N ALA A 333 4.62 12.73 -19.60
CA ALA A 333 4.61 11.76 -20.70
C ALA A 333 3.30 10.93 -20.75
N GLN A 334 2.75 10.58 -19.57
CA GLN A 334 1.46 9.90 -19.49
C GLN A 334 0.26 10.84 -19.67
N ASN A 335 0.34 12.07 -19.15
CA ASN A 335 -0.68 13.11 -19.38
C ASN A 335 -0.76 13.48 -20.86
N TRP A 336 0.33 13.39 -21.62
CA TRP A 336 0.33 13.51 -23.08
C TRP A 336 -0.54 12.43 -23.74
N GLY A 337 -0.38 11.16 -23.34
CA GLY A 337 -1.23 10.06 -23.81
C GLY A 337 -2.71 10.26 -23.46
N ALA A 338 -3.01 10.64 -22.22
CA ALA A 338 -4.37 10.90 -21.76
C ALA A 338 -5.00 12.18 -22.36
N MET A 339 -4.20 13.20 -22.68
CA MET A 339 -4.65 14.43 -23.32
C MET A 339 -4.98 14.20 -24.80
N LEU A 340 -4.19 13.41 -25.51
CA LEU A 340 -4.55 12.89 -26.84
C LEU A 340 -5.83 12.02 -26.81
N ASP A 341 -6.19 11.49 -25.63
CA ASP A 341 -7.38 10.68 -25.43
C ASP A 341 -8.63 11.46 -24.98
N ARG A 342 -8.47 12.69 -24.45
CA ARG A 342 -9.59 13.55 -24.01
C ARG A 342 -10.48 13.92 -25.19
N LYS A 343 -11.80 13.78 -25.02
CA LYS A 343 -12.82 14.12 -26.02
C LYS A 343 -12.70 15.54 -26.59
N GLU A 344 -12.27 16.53 -25.82
CA GLU A 344 -12.12 17.92 -26.28
C GLU A 344 -10.89 18.10 -27.19
N PHE A 345 -9.79 17.41 -26.89
CA PHE A 345 -8.59 17.44 -27.72
C PHE A 345 -8.72 16.50 -28.93
N LYS A 346 -9.29 15.30 -28.74
CA LYS A 346 -9.81 14.45 -29.83
C LYS A 346 -10.90 15.13 -30.66
N GLY A 347 -11.61 16.10 -30.12
CA GLY A 347 -12.60 16.90 -30.84
C GLY A 347 -11.90 17.98 -31.66
N GLN A 348 -11.07 18.82 -31.05
CA GLN A 348 -10.41 19.91 -31.80
C GLN A 348 -9.37 19.41 -32.79
N ILE A 349 -8.49 18.49 -32.38
CA ILE A 349 -7.50 17.86 -33.25
C ILE A 349 -8.16 16.77 -34.11
N GLY A 350 -9.04 15.96 -33.55
CA GLY A 350 -9.67 14.87 -34.30
C GLY A 350 -10.82 15.30 -35.19
N ASP A 351 -11.50 16.44 -35.00
CA ASP A 351 -12.45 16.99 -35.98
C ASP A 351 -11.68 17.72 -37.09
N ALA A 352 -10.58 18.42 -36.77
CA ALA A 352 -9.66 18.95 -37.78
C ALA A 352 -8.96 17.85 -38.60
N LEU A 353 -8.56 16.74 -37.96
CA LEU A 353 -7.95 15.56 -38.61
C LEU A 353 -9.01 14.69 -39.31
N ARG A 354 -10.18 14.42 -38.72
CA ARG A 354 -11.26 13.62 -39.37
C ARG A 354 -11.87 14.33 -40.56
N ALA A 355 -11.95 15.66 -40.55
CA ALA A 355 -12.43 16.42 -41.71
C ALA A 355 -11.42 16.43 -42.86
N SER A 356 -10.16 16.03 -42.63
CA SER A 356 -9.08 16.15 -43.62
C SER A 356 -8.35 14.83 -43.96
N LEU A 357 -8.75 13.69 -43.36
CA LEU A 357 -8.07 12.40 -43.54
C LEU A 357 -9.02 11.27 -44.01
N PRO A 358 -8.57 10.38 -44.94
CA PRO A 358 -9.30 9.19 -45.38
C PRO A 358 -9.57 8.16 -44.26
N GLU A 359 -10.57 7.28 -44.44
CA GLU A 359 -11.02 6.27 -43.45
C GLU A 359 -9.88 5.32 -42.98
N ASP A 360 -8.97 4.96 -43.89
CA ASP A 360 -7.81 4.09 -43.67
C ASP A 360 -6.83 4.65 -42.61
N PHE A 361 -6.96 5.94 -42.31
CA PHE A 361 -6.06 6.69 -41.45
C PHE A 361 -6.37 6.59 -39.96
N ARG A 362 -7.58 6.11 -39.59
CA ARG A 362 -7.94 5.90 -38.16
C ARG A 362 -7.09 4.83 -37.49
N GLN A 363 -6.45 3.94 -38.25
CA GLN A 363 -5.52 2.94 -37.73
C GLN A 363 -4.10 3.48 -37.53
N ALA A 364 -3.68 4.51 -38.28
CA ALA A 364 -2.32 5.07 -38.20
C ALA A 364 -2.11 6.01 -37.00
N THR A 365 -3.19 6.55 -36.42
CA THR A 365 -3.12 7.47 -35.26
C THR A 365 -2.58 6.80 -34.00
N SER A 366 -2.86 5.50 -33.77
CA SER A 366 -2.25 4.76 -32.65
C SER A 366 -0.75 4.58 -32.86
N ILE A 367 -0.32 4.31 -34.09
CA ILE A 367 1.10 4.14 -34.47
C ILE A 367 1.86 5.46 -34.30
N LEU A 368 1.28 6.58 -34.77
CA LEU A 368 1.83 7.93 -34.57
C LEU A 368 1.92 8.30 -33.08
N GLN A 369 0.92 7.91 -32.28
CA GLN A 369 0.93 8.11 -30.84
C GLN A 369 2.06 7.31 -30.17
N THR A 370 2.26 6.05 -30.55
CA THR A 370 3.36 5.20 -30.07
C THR A 370 4.73 5.71 -30.51
N ALA A 371 4.89 6.12 -31.78
CA ALA A 371 6.12 6.68 -32.32
C ALA A 371 6.51 7.99 -31.63
N TYR A 372 5.53 8.86 -31.38
CA TYR A 372 5.73 10.13 -30.69
C TYR A 372 6.11 9.92 -29.22
N LEU A 373 5.47 8.99 -28.52
CA LEU A 373 5.81 8.62 -27.14
C LEU A 373 7.25 8.07 -27.04
N LYS A 374 7.63 7.13 -27.92
CA LYS A 374 9.01 6.60 -27.99
C LYS A 374 10.05 7.67 -28.35
N ALA A 375 9.75 8.54 -29.32
CA ALA A 375 10.63 9.65 -29.68
C ALA A 375 10.80 10.64 -28.52
N ASN A 376 9.75 10.86 -27.70
CA ASN A 376 9.83 11.64 -26.48
C ASN A 376 10.66 10.96 -25.39
N GLU A 377 10.54 9.65 -25.20
CA GLU A 377 11.39 8.89 -24.26
C GLU A 377 12.87 9.00 -24.62
N VAL A 378 13.19 8.92 -25.92
CA VAL A 378 14.56 9.06 -26.46
C VAL A 378 15.05 10.51 -26.37
N ALA A 379 14.23 11.49 -26.77
CA ALA A 379 14.58 12.91 -26.78
C ALA A 379 14.70 13.53 -25.37
N LEU A 380 13.91 13.05 -24.41
CA LEU A 380 13.96 13.45 -23.01
C LEU A 380 15.09 12.76 -22.23
N GLY A 381 15.88 11.89 -22.88
CA GLY A 381 17.20 11.49 -22.42
C GLY A 381 17.22 11.01 -20.97
N VAL A 382 16.56 9.88 -20.70
CA VAL A 382 16.59 9.18 -19.41
C VAL A 382 18.03 9.02 -18.86
N ASN A 383 19.04 8.89 -19.72
CA ASN A 383 20.44 8.78 -19.31
C ASN A 383 21.01 10.04 -18.64
N LEU A 384 20.98 11.22 -19.28
CA LEU A 384 21.59 12.44 -18.72
C LEU A 384 20.92 12.92 -17.43
N ARG A 385 19.62 12.68 -17.29
CA ARG A 385 18.81 13.12 -16.14
C ARG A 385 18.99 12.22 -14.92
N THR A 386 19.13 10.91 -15.13
CA THR A 386 19.49 9.96 -14.08
C THR A 386 20.87 10.30 -13.52
N TRP A 387 21.84 10.66 -14.39
CA TRP A 387 23.17 11.09 -13.94
C TRP A 387 23.14 12.41 -13.16
N ALA A 388 22.34 13.40 -13.55
CA ALA A 388 22.20 14.66 -12.80
C ALA A 388 21.59 14.44 -11.40
N LEU A 389 20.59 13.58 -11.30
CA LEU A 389 19.96 13.23 -10.01
C LEU A 389 20.91 12.42 -9.12
N VAL A 390 21.58 11.41 -9.68
CA VAL A 390 22.62 10.62 -8.99
C VAL A 390 23.74 11.53 -8.51
N LEU A 391 24.20 12.48 -9.35
CA LEU A 391 25.23 13.44 -8.98
C LEU A 391 24.75 14.38 -7.87
N GLY A 392 23.50 14.86 -7.91
CA GLY A 392 22.89 15.65 -6.84
C GLY A 392 22.83 14.90 -5.51
N VAL A 393 22.44 13.62 -5.53
CA VAL A 393 22.44 12.75 -4.33
C VAL A 393 23.86 12.50 -3.83
N LEU A 394 24.83 12.22 -4.71
CA LEU A 394 26.23 12.02 -4.35
C LEU A 394 26.86 13.29 -3.75
N ILE A 395 26.54 14.47 -4.30
CA ILE A 395 26.96 15.77 -3.75
C ILE A 395 26.34 15.95 -2.36
N ALA A 396 25.03 15.75 -2.21
CA ALA A 396 24.36 15.88 -0.91
C ALA A 396 24.93 14.92 0.15
N LEU A 397 25.19 13.66 -0.22
CA LEU A 397 25.82 12.65 0.65
C LEU A 397 27.27 13.00 0.97
N GLY A 398 28.05 13.47 -0.01
CA GLY A 398 29.44 13.90 0.19
C GLY A 398 29.55 15.12 1.10
N VAL A 399 28.64 16.08 0.93
CA VAL A 399 28.48 17.26 1.78
C VAL A 399 28.07 16.87 3.20
N PHE A 400 27.06 16.02 3.36
CA PHE A 400 26.63 15.49 4.65
C PHE A 400 27.79 14.75 5.36
N TRP A 401 28.52 13.90 4.63
CA TRP A 401 29.69 13.18 5.13
C TRP A 401 30.82 14.12 5.56
N TYR A 402 31.11 15.16 4.78
CA TYR A 402 32.10 16.19 5.13
C TYR A 402 31.70 16.96 6.39
N VAL A 403 30.41 17.30 6.56
CA VAL A 403 29.87 17.94 7.76
C VAL A 403 29.97 17.02 8.98
N VAL A 404 29.63 15.74 8.84
CA VAL A 404 29.72 14.74 9.93
C VAL A 404 31.18 14.49 10.35
N LYS A 405 32.11 14.46 9.38
CA LYS A 405 33.55 14.22 9.63
C LYS A 405 34.28 15.45 10.17
N SER A 406 33.93 16.67 9.76
CA SER A 406 34.63 17.93 10.10
C SER A 406 34.22 18.55 11.44
N GLN A 407 33.91 17.73 12.46
CA GLN A 407 33.29 18.15 13.73
C GLN A 407 33.91 19.37 14.43
N LYS A 408 35.17 19.73 14.15
CA LYS A 408 35.84 20.90 14.74
C LYS A 408 35.40 22.26 14.16
N ASN A 409 34.94 22.36 12.91
CA ASN A 409 34.61 23.66 12.27
C ASN A 409 33.41 23.58 11.31
N TRP A 410 32.39 22.85 11.73
CA TRP A 410 31.14 22.63 11.02
C TRP A 410 30.35 23.90 10.61
N ARG A 411 30.68 25.07 11.19
CA ARG A 411 30.04 26.37 10.89
C ARG A 411 30.27 26.83 9.44
N LEU A 412 31.50 26.69 8.93
CA LEU A 412 31.85 27.05 7.54
C LEU A 412 31.32 26.01 6.54
N SER A 413 31.35 24.74 6.94
CA SER A 413 30.96 23.60 6.12
C SER A 413 29.47 23.61 5.74
N LEU A 414 28.58 24.19 6.58
CA LEU A 414 27.14 24.17 6.34
C LEU A 414 26.65 25.25 5.36
N GLY A 415 27.25 26.45 5.38
CA GLY A 415 26.97 27.48 4.39
C GLY A 415 27.43 27.05 2.99
N VAL A 416 28.60 26.42 2.91
CA VAL A 416 29.12 25.80 1.69
C VAL A 416 28.25 24.61 1.27
N ALA A 417 27.84 23.74 2.21
CA ALA A 417 26.93 22.63 1.96
C ALA A 417 25.62 23.05 1.30
N ALA A 418 25.00 24.10 1.84
CA ALA A 418 23.71 24.57 1.37
C ALA A 418 23.82 25.32 0.04
N GLY A 419 24.90 26.08 -0.16
CA GLY A 419 25.24 26.66 -1.47
C GLY A 419 25.51 25.59 -2.54
N LEU A 420 26.21 24.51 -2.18
CA LEU A 420 26.46 23.36 -3.07
C LEU A 420 25.19 22.54 -3.34
N ALA A 421 24.27 22.42 -2.40
CA ALA A 421 22.97 21.77 -2.62
C ALA A 421 22.04 22.58 -3.55
N PHE A 422 22.24 23.90 -3.61
CA PHE A 422 21.51 24.80 -4.52
C PHE A 422 22.03 24.75 -5.97
N LEU A 423 23.30 24.38 -6.18
CA LEU A 423 23.94 24.38 -7.49
C LEU A 423 23.30 23.44 -8.53
N PRO A 424 22.91 22.19 -8.23
CA PRO A 424 22.18 21.32 -9.17
C PRO A 424 20.84 21.92 -9.61
N TYR A 425 20.17 22.65 -8.72
CA TYR A 425 18.90 23.29 -8.99
C TYR A 425 19.06 24.55 -9.85
N LEU A 426 20.07 25.37 -9.53
CA LEU A 426 20.48 26.50 -10.36
C LEU A 426 20.91 26.02 -11.75
N PHE A 427 21.64 24.91 -11.83
CA PHE A 427 22.03 24.28 -13.10
C PHE A 427 20.81 23.78 -13.89
N ALA A 428 19.83 23.14 -13.25
CA ALA A 428 18.57 22.76 -13.90
C ALA A 428 17.81 24.00 -14.41
N MET A 429 17.66 25.04 -13.58
CA MET A 429 17.06 26.32 -13.97
C MET A 429 17.78 27.00 -15.15
N LEU A 430 19.12 26.93 -15.19
CA LEU A 430 19.93 27.56 -16.24
C LEU A 430 20.00 26.72 -17.53
N THR A 431 19.74 25.41 -17.46
CA THR A 431 19.76 24.49 -18.62
C THR A 431 18.39 24.26 -19.24
N MET A 432 17.30 24.44 -18.48
CA MET A 432 15.90 24.36 -18.96
C MET A 432 15.54 25.34 -20.10
N PRO A 433 16.09 26.57 -20.21
CA PRO A 433 15.76 27.49 -21.31
C PRO A 433 16.11 26.91 -22.69
N ASN A 434 17.17 26.09 -22.80
CA ASN A 434 17.56 25.43 -24.05
C ASN A 434 16.63 24.26 -24.45
N LEU A 435 15.77 23.78 -23.54
CA LEU A 435 14.73 22.78 -23.84
C LEU A 435 13.44 23.39 -24.40
N SER A 436 13.30 24.74 -24.34
CA SER A 436 12.16 25.47 -24.93
C SER A 436 12.23 25.58 -26.45
N ASP A 437 13.32 25.11 -27.08
CA ASP A 437 13.45 25.07 -28.53
C ASP A 437 12.54 23.99 -29.14
N SER A 438 11.27 24.34 -29.25
CA SER A 438 10.22 23.57 -29.93
C SER A 438 10.61 23.14 -31.35
N ARG A 439 11.50 23.89 -32.03
CA ARG A 439 12.03 23.50 -33.35
C ARG A 439 12.98 22.31 -33.23
N GLY A 440 13.89 22.32 -32.26
CA GLY A 440 14.84 21.23 -32.00
C GLY A 440 14.16 19.91 -31.60
N MET A 441 12.98 19.97 -30.96
CA MET A 441 12.20 18.78 -30.61
C MET A 441 11.48 18.17 -31.82
N ALA A 442 10.84 19.01 -32.65
CA ALA A 442 10.23 18.56 -33.89
C ALA A 442 11.26 17.96 -34.86
N VAL A 443 12.47 18.52 -34.96
CA VAL A 443 13.55 17.96 -35.77
C VAL A 443 13.98 16.58 -35.26
N ARG A 444 14.00 16.34 -33.95
CA ARG A 444 14.34 15.03 -33.37
C ARG A 444 13.26 13.98 -33.58
N VAL A 445 11.98 14.34 -33.46
CA VAL A 445 10.86 13.45 -33.78
C VAL A 445 10.90 13.06 -35.26
N MET A 446 11.15 14.03 -36.15
CA MET A 446 11.31 13.78 -37.59
C MET A 446 12.52 12.87 -37.89
N ASN A 447 13.65 13.08 -37.19
CA ASN A 447 14.83 12.24 -37.36
C ASN A 447 14.63 10.82 -36.80
N TYR A 448 13.92 10.66 -35.68
CA TYR A 448 13.56 9.34 -35.16
C TYR A 448 12.62 8.61 -36.11
N ALA A 449 11.58 9.28 -36.63
CA ALA A 449 10.66 8.67 -37.60
C ALA A 449 11.36 8.29 -38.91
N ARG A 450 12.38 9.05 -39.35
CA ARG A 450 13.20 8.71 -40.52
C ARG A 450 14.19 7.58 -40.28
N ASN A 451 14.68 7.42 -39.04
CA ASN A 451 15.72 6.46 -38.68
C ASN A 451 15.18 5.17 -38.04
N ALA A 452 13.92 5.14 -37.61
CA ALA A 452 13.27 3.92 -37.22
C ALA A 452 13.06 3.09 -38.49
N ASP A 453 13.89 2.05 -38.66
CA ASP A 453 13.88 1.17 -39.82
C ASP A 453 12.46 0.72 -40.16
N SER A 454 12.21 0.49 -41.46
CA SER A 454 10.95 -0.05 -42.02
C SER A 454 10.43 -1.33 -41.32
N VAL A 455 11.26 -1.98 -40.51
CA VAL A 455 10.92 -3.13 -39.66
C VAL A 455 10.00 -2.76 -38.49
N GLU A 456 10.12 -1.56 -37.88
CA GLU A 456 9.34 -1.21 -36.68
C GLU A 456 7.95 -0.66 -37.01
N PHE A 457 7.78 -0.06 -38.20
CA PHE A 457 6.53 0.56 -38.66
C PHE A 457 5.91 -0.11 -39.89
N GLY A 458 6.54 -1.15 -40.44
CA GLY A 458 6.10 -1.83 -41.66
C GLY A 458 6.07 -0.90 -42.89
N PRO A 459 5.36 -1.29 -43.97
CA PRO A 459 5.21 -0.46 -45.19
C PRO A 459 4.54 0.91 -44.94
N SER A 460 3.98 1.12 -43.74
CA SER A 460 3.41 2.38 -43.26
C SER A 460 4.45 3.44 -42.84
N GLY A 461 5.73 3.11 -42.74
CA GLY A 461 6.79 4.05 -42.32
C GLY A 461 6.89 5.31 -43.21
N ASP A 462 6.88 5.13 -44.54
CA ASP A 462 6.94 6.26 -45.48
C ASP A 462 5.70 7.16 -45.39
N VAL A 463 4.54 6.57 -45.12
CA VAL A 463 3.30 7.30 -44.89
C VAL A 463 3.41 8.13 -43.61
N VAL A 464 3.91 7.56 -42.51
CA VAL A 464 4.15 8.28 -41.25
C VAL A 464 5.12 9.45 -41.45
N VAL A 465 6.21 9.26 -42.21
CA VAL A 465 7.18 10.33 -42.50
C VAL A 465 6.53 11.46 -43.32
N GLN A 466 5.82 11.15 -44.41
CA GLN A 466 5.13 12.15 -45.23
C GLN A 466 4.08 12.94 -44.44
N LEU A 467 3.42 12.30 -43.49
CA LEU A 467 2.42 12.93 -42.63
C LEU A 467 3.01 13.84 -41.57
N LEU A 468 4.08 13.41 -40.92
CA LEU A 468 4.82 14.24 -39.99
C LEU A 468 5.39 15.47 -40.73
N GLU A 469 5.82 15.31 -41.98
CA GLU A 469 6.28 16.41 -42.84
C GLU A 469 5.12 17.38 -43.17
N ARG A 470 3.94 16.85 -43.53
CA ARG A 470 2.73 17.63 -43.90
C ARG A 470 2.12 18.42 -42.74
N TYR A 471 2.10 17.85 -41.54
CA TYR A 471 1.49 18.46 -40.34
C TYR A 471 2.50 19.04 -39.36
N LYS A 472 3.78 19.11 -39.74
CA LYS A 472 4.90 19.59 -38.91
C LYS A 472 4.60 20.91 -38.20
N THR A 473 4.05 21.90 -38.92
CA THR A 473 3.81 23.25 -38.40
C THR A 473 2.75 23.24 -37.29
N VAL A 474 1.66 22.49 -37.50
CA VAL A 474 0.57 22.34 -36.53
C VAL A 474 1.06 21.61 -35.26
N LEU A 475 1.86 20.55 -35.43
CA LEU A 475 2.45 19.81 -34.33
C LEU A 475 3.45 20.67 -33.53
N VAL A 476 4.25 21.50 -34.21
CA VAL A 476 5.20 22.44 -33.58
C VAL A 476 4.46 23.51 -32.77
N GLU A 477 3.37 24.07 -33.30
CA GLU A 477 2.62 25.13 -32.63
C GLU A 477 1.83 24.62 -31.42
N ALA A 478 1.24 23.43 -31.52
CA ALA A 478 0.65 22.73 -30.38
C ALA A 478 1.68 22.42 -29.28
N ALA A 479 2.88 21.96 -29.67
CA ALA A 479 3.98 21.72 -28.73
C ALA A 479 4.50 23.00 -28.08
N ARG A 480 4.52 24.12 -28.82
CA ARG A 480 4.96 25.43 -28.31
C ARG A 480 4.00 25.99 -27.24
N ASN A 481 2.70 26.03 -27.51
CA ASN A 481 1.72 26.54 -26.55
C ASN A 481 1.71 25.73 -25.25
N TYR A 482 1.91 24.41 -25.36
CA TYR A 482 2.11 23.55 -24.20
C TYR A 482 3.42 23.86 -23.47
N ASN A 483 4.55 23.97 -24.18
CA ASN A 483 5.84 24.30 -23.55
C ASN A 483 5.81 25.65 -22.84
N GLU A 484 5.12 26.67 -23.37
CA GLU A 484 4.97 27.97 -22.71
C GLU A 484 4.11 27.89 -21.44
N LEU A 485 2.98 27.17 -21.46
CA LEU A 485 2.13 26.91 -20.29
C LEU A 485 2.85 26.05 -19.24
N PHE A 486 3.63 25.07 -19.71
CA PHE A 486 4.45 24.17 -18.93
C PHE A 486 5.56 24.95 -18.21
N LEU A 487 6.34 25.74 -18.95
CA LEU A 487 7.45 26.52 -18.38
C LEU A 487 6.94 27.55 -17.36
N THR A 488 5.83 28.23 -17.63
CA THR A 488 5.27 29.22 -16.69
C THR A 488 4.74 28.58 -15.40
N THR A 489 4.04 27.45 -15.49
CA THR A 489 3.51 26.73 -14.31
C THR A 489 4.66 26.19 -13.44
N HIS A 490 5.70 25.64 -14.07
CA HIS A 490 6.83 25.02 -13.36
C HIS A 490 7.86 26.01 -12.84
N GLN A 491 8.10 27.14 -13.53
CA GLN A 491 8.93 28.22 -13.02
C GLN A 491 8.34 28.85 -11.75
N GLY A 492 7.00 28.95 -11.65
CA GLY A 492 6.32 29.47 -10.46
C GLY A 492 6.49 28.56 -9.24
N VAL A 493 6.25 27.24 -9.40
CA VAL A 493 6.49 26.24 -8.34
C VAL A 493 7.96 26.23 -7.95
N ALA A 494 8.85 26.26 -8.94
CA ALA A 494 10.29 26.28 -8.73
C ALA A 494 10.77 27.52 -7.95
N ALA A 495 10.23 28.71 -8.26
CA ALA A 495 10.54 29.94 -7.55
C ALA A 495 10.01 29.92 -6.11
N MET A 496 8.78 29.44 -5.88
CA MET A 496 8.21 29.32 -4.53
C MET A 496 9.03 28.36 -3.66
N MET A 497 9.42 27.19 -4.19
CA MET A 497 10.26 26.24 -3.45
C MET A 497 11.63 26.82 -3.11
N SER A 498 12.25 27.54 -4.05
CA SER A 498 13.55 28.20 -3.84
C SER A 498 13.47 29.27 -2.76
N LEU A 499 12.38 30.03 -2.74
CA LEU A 499 12.13 31.06 -1.74
C LEU A 499 11.87 30.43 -0.36
N SER A 500 11.08 29.37 -0.28
CA SER A 500 10.84 28.64 0.98
C SER A 500 12.14 28.05 1.55
N LEU A 501 12.99 27.49 0.69
CA LEU A 501 14.31 26.99 1.06
C LEU A 501 15.24 28.11 1.53
N PHE A 502 15.29 29.23 0.81
CA PHE A 502 16.08 30.39 1.20
C PHE A 502 15.64 30.96 2.55
N VAL A 503 14.33 31.10 2.78
CA VAL A 503 13.76 31.59 4.04
C VAL A 503 14.07 30.62 5.18
N MET A 504 13.88 29.31 5.00
CA MET A 504 14.28 28.30 5.99
C MET A 504 15.77 28.39 6.33
N MET A 505 16.61 28.62 5.33
CA MET A 505 18.07 28.69 5.48
C MET A 505 18.50 29.98 6.18
N ALA A 506 17.91 31.12 5.85
CA ALA A 506 18.13 32.41 6.52
C ALA A 506 17.66 32.36 7.98
N THR A 507 16.47 31.80 8.23
CA THR A 507 15.94 31.52 9.56
C THR A 507 16.87 30.65 10.39
N PHE A 508 17.45 29.63 9.79
CA PHE A 508 18.38 28.72 10.44
C PHE A 508 19.72 29.40 10.79
N LEU A 509 20.26 30.21 9.88
CA LEU A 509 21.48 30.99 10.12
C LEU A 509 21.26 32.04 11.22
N LEU A 510 20.10 32.69 11.24
CA LEU A 510 19.71 33.64 12.28
C LEU A 510 19.49 32.96 13.64
N TYR A 511 18.80 31.80 13.69
CA TYR A 511 18.61 31.04 14.94
C TYR A 511 19.93 30.71 15.61
N ARG A 512 20.95 30.36 14.83
CA ARG A 512 22.29 30.06 15.36
C ARG A 512 23.06 31.31 15.79
N TYR A 513 22.95 32.42 15.07
CA TYR A 513 23.67 33.65 15.43
C TYR A 513 23.37 34.07 16.89
N TYR A 514 22.19 33.71 17.41
CA TYR A 514 21.77 33.97 18.79
C TYR A 514 21.93 32.78 19.78
N ASP A 515 22.36 31.60 19.32
CA ASP A 515 22.45 30.36 20.15
C ASP A 515 23.70 30.32 21.05
N ASP A 516 24.72 31.14 20.76
CA ASP A 516 25.95 31.17 21.58
C ASP A 516 25.78 31.94 22.91
N GLU A 517 24.69 32.70 23.14
CA GLU A 517 24.51 33.47 24.39
C GLU A 517 23.12 33.42 25.09
N GLU A 518 21.98 33.14 24.43
CA GLU A 518 20.65 33.41 25.06
C GLU A 518 19.53 32.35 24.93
N GLY A 519 19.87 31.07 24.73
CA GLY A 519 18.87 29.99 24.80
C GLY A 519 17.81 30.04 23.69
N TRP A 520 16.76 29.21 23.81
CA TRP A 520 15.94 28.75 22.67
C TRP A 520 14.86 29.76 22.21
N LEU A 521 14.76 30.90 22.90
CA LEU A 521 13.76 31.94 22.71
C LEU A 521 13.80 32.66 21.34
N PRO A 522 14.98 32.97 20.76
CA PRO A 522 15.10 33.59 19.44
C PRO A 522 14.50 32.73 18.33
N GLY A 523 14.51 31.40 18.44
CA GLY A 523 13.90 30.50 17.44
C GLY A 523 12.39 30.68 17.30
N PHE A 524 11.70 30.96 18.40
CA PHE A 524 10.27 31.25 18.40
C PHE A 524 9.97 32.67 17.89
N ALA A 525 10.80 33.65 18.24
CA ALA A 525 10.70 35.01 17.69
C ALA A 525 10.93 35.02 16.17
N ILE A 526 11.82 34.17 15.65
CA ILE A 526 12.08 34.03 14.22
C ILE A 526 10.94 33.29 13.52
N ALA A 527 10.34 32.25 14.10
CA ALA A 527 9.12 31.63 13.54
C ALA A 527 7.96 32.64 13.45
N GLY A 528 7.81 33.49 14.46
CA GLY A 528 6.89 34.63 14.44
C GLY A 528 7.27 35.69 13.39
N ALA A 529 8.56 35.98 13.19
CA ALA A 529 9.04 36.90 12.18
C ALA A 529 8.88 36.38 10.75
N ILE A 530 8.94 35.06 10.51
CA ILE A 530 8.61 34.42 9.21
C ILE A 530 7.12 34.56 8.92
N GLY A 531 6.26 34.28 9.90
CA GLY A 531 4.83 34.53 9.79
C GLY A 531 4.54 36.01 9.53
N GLY A 532 5.27 36.90 10.20
CA GLY A 532 5.19 38.36 10.03
C GLY A 532 5.73 38.86 8.68
N TRP A 533 6.82 38.30 8.15
CA TRP A 533 7.39 38.68 6.85
C TRP A 533 6.54 38.20 5.69
N PHE A 534 5.96 37.00 5.80
CA PHE A 534 4.98 36.51 4.83
C PHE A 534 3.70 37.38 4.86
N LEU A 535 3.31 37.86 6.04
CA LEU A 535 2.22 38.82 6.21
C LEU A 535 2.57 40.21 5.63
N ILE A 536 3.79 40.71 5.85
CA ILE A 536 4.29 41.97 5.28
C ILE A 536 4.38 41.86 3.75
N PHE A 537 4.79 40.71 3.21
CA PHE A 537 4.77 40.44 1.77
C PHE A 537 3.34 40.44 1.19
N LEU A 538 2.37 39.92 1.94
CA LEU A 538 0.93 39.97 1.59
C LEU A 538 0.32 41.38 1.75
N ILE A 539 0.85 42.21 2.66
CA ILE A 539 0.36 43.58 2.94
C ILE A 539 1.00 44.63 2.02
N LEU A 540 2.29 44.50 1.69
CA LEU A 540 3.06 45.48 0.91
C LEU A 540 2.91 45.32 -0.61
N CYS A 541 2.24 44.27 -1.10
CA CYS A 541 1.84 44.18 -2.50
C CYS A 541 0.45 44.83 -2.66
N PRO A 542 0.34 46.06 -3.20
CA PRO A 542 -0.94 46.76 -3.29
C PRO A 542 -1.88 46.06 -4.28
N GLY A 543 -3.18 46.20 -3.98
CA GLY A 543 -4.32 45.62 -4.69
C GLY A 543 -4.33 45.82 -6.20
N ASP A 544 -5.11 44.97 -6.84
CA ASP A 544 -5.29 44.76 -8.28
C ASP A 544 -4.12 44.08 -9.00
N SER A 545 -2.86 44.43 -8.72
CA SER A 545 -1.72 43.77 -9.38
C SER A 545 -1.44 42.34 -8.87
N PHE A 546 -1.77 42.05 -7.61
CA PHE A 546 -1.60 40.72 -7.02
C PHE A 546 -2.66 39.75 -7.57
N LEU A 547 -3.95 40.10 -7.54
CA LEU A 547 -5.01 39.25 -8.08
C LEU A 547 -4.92 39.07 -9.61
N ASP A 548 -4.43 40.07 -10.35
CA ASP A 548 -4.30 39.97 -11.81
C ASP A 548 -3.04 39.21 -12.25
N LYS A 549 -1.91 39.31 -11.53
CA LYS A 549 -0.73 38.46 -11.76
C LYS A 549 -0.89 37.04 -11.22
N PHE A 550 -1.64 36.87 -10.14
CA PHE A 550 -1.91 35.57 -9.53
C PHE A 550 -3.11 34.87 -10.19
N GLY A 551 -4.05 35.62 -10.78
CA GLY A 551 -5.08 35.10 -11.70
C GLY A 551 -4.48 34.60 -13.01
N ARG A 552 -3.36 35.18 -13.48
CA ARG A 552 -2.54 34.57 -14.55
C ARG A 552 -1.74 33.36 -14.09
N MET A 553 -1.56 33.16 -12.79
CA MET A 553 -1.06 31.91 -12.18
C MET A 553 -2.18 30.91 -11.88
N ASP A 554 -3.38 31.09 -12.46
CA ASP A 554 -4.46 30.12 -12.37
C ASP A 554 -3.93 28.71 -12.64
N GLY A 555 -3.01 28.53 -13.60
CA GLY A 555 -2.36 27.24 -13.90
C GLY A 555 -1.75 26.47 -12.72
N ILE A 556 -1.33 27.12 -11.64
CA ILE A 556 -0.45 26.56 -10.59
C ILE A 556 -1.21 25.89 -9.44
N TRP A 557 -2.42 26.35 -9.10
CA TRP A 557 -3.20 25.73 -8.03
C TRP A 557 -3.73 24.36 -8.46
N PRO A 558 -3.76 23.33 -7.58
CA PRO A 558 -4.59 22.16 -7.81
C PRO A 558 -5.98 22.64 -8.25
N LYS A 559 -6.52 22.09 -9.35
CA LYS A 559 -7.78 22.58 -9.95
C LYS A 559 -8.88 22.76 -8.90
N ASP A 560 -8.89 21.91 -7.88
CA ASP A 560 -9.85 21.90 -6.77
C ASP A 560 -9.78 23.18 -5.89
N LEU A 561 -8.58 23.70 -5.60
CA LEU A 561 -8.40 24.94 -4.84
C LEU A 561 -8.76 26.18 -5.67
N ARG A 562 -8.60 26.10 -6.99
CA ARG A 562 -8.94 27.14 -7.97
C ARG A 562 -10.43 27.45 -7.98
N TYR A 563 -11.27 26.41 -8.03
CA TYR A 563 -12.73 26.56 -7.98
C TYR A 563 -13.23 26.86 -6.56
N PHE A 564 -12.62 26.27 -5.53
CA PHE A 564 -12.94 26.62 -4.14
C PHE A 564 -12.71 28.12 -3.85
N HIS A 565 -11.66 28.71 -4.43
CA HIS A 565 -11.40 30.16 -4.33
C HIS A 565 -12.31 31.01 -5.23
N LYS A 566 -12.79 30.47 -6.37
CA LYS A 566 -13.65 31.18 -7.33
C LYS A 566 -15.11 31.22 -6.88
N ASP A 567 -15.67 30.09 -6.44
CA ASP A 567 -17.09 29.95 -6.10
C ASP A 567 -17.35 30.18 -4.60
N HIS A 568 -16.33 29.92 -3.76
CA HIS A 568 -16.38 30.16 -2.32
C HIS A 568 -15.13 30.90 -1.82
N PRO A 569 -14.82 32.10 -2.37
CA PRO A 569 -13.62 32.87 -2.02
C PRO A 569 -13.46 33.06 -0.52
N LEU A 570 -14.58 33.14 0.20
CA LEU A 570 -14.59 33.27 1.66
C LEU A 570 -14.16 32.00 2.39
N LEU A 571 -14.54 30.80 1.93
CA LEU A 571 -14.17 29.52 2.53
C LEU A 571 -12.75 29.11 2.16
N GLY A 572 -12.28 29.41 0.94
CA GLY A 572 -10.88 29.24 0.55
C GLY A 572 -9.94 30.14 1.36
N LEU A 573 -10.37 31.40 1.56
CA LEU A 573 -9.70 32.33 2.46
C LEU A 573 -9.78 31.83 3.92
N LEU A 574 -10.93 31.31 4.37
CA LEU A 574 -11.09 30.76 5.71
C LEU A 574 -10.18 29.56 5.93
N PHE A 575 -10.13 28.60 5.01
CA PHE A 575 -9.32 27.38 5.12
C PHE A 575 -7.82 27.68 5.15
N THR A 576 -7.38 28.63 4.32
CA THR A 576 -6.00 29.12 4.31
C THR A 576 -5.67 29.84 5.63
N ARG A 577 -6.59 30.69 6.12
CA ARG A 577 -6.45 31.40 7.39
C ARG A 577 -6.57 30.48 8.61
N LEU A 578 -7.36 29.41 8.54
CA LEU A 578 -7.60 28.44 9.62
C LEU A 578 -6.44 27.44 9.72
N SER A 579 -5.88 27.02 8.58
CA SER A 579 -4.64 26.24 8.54
C SER A 579 -3.49 27.06 9.14
N PHE A 580 -3.40 28.34 8.81
CA PHE A 580 -2.41 29.25 9.40
C PHE A 580 -2.67 29.51 10.89
N ALA A 581 -3.93 29.70 11.29
CA ALA A 581 -4.32 29.84 12.69
C ALA A 581 -4.00 28.58 13.49
N LEU A 582 -4.21 27.39 12.92
CA LEU A 582 -3.87 26.11 13.54
C LEU A 582 -2.35 25.96 13.72
N TYR A 583 -1.55 26.28 12.71
CA TYR A 583 -0.09 26.31 12.84
C TYR A 583 0.39 27.32 13.90
N THR A 584 -0.25 28.49 13.96
CA THR A 584 0.05 29.54 14.95
C THR A 584 -0.35 29.10 16.36
N VAL A 585 -1.53 28.49 16.53
CA VAL A 585 -2.03 27.95 17.79
C VAL A 585 -1.18 26.77 18.28
N LEU A 586 -0.76 25.87 17.40
CA LEU A 586 0.17 24.78 17.75
C LEU A 586 1.54 25.31 18.17
N GLY A 587 2.04 26.36 17.48
CA GLY A 587 3.24 27.08 17.89
C GLY A 587 3.09 27.78 19.25
N LEU A 588 1.91 28.34 19.53
CA LEU A 588 1.59 29.03 20.78
C LEU A 588 1.40 28.04 21.94
N ILE A 589 0.71 26.93 21.73
CA ILE A 589 0.58 25.83 22.71
C ILE A 589 1.96 25.27 23.02
N GLY A 590 2.80 25.06 22.00
CA GLY A 590 4.20 24.71 22.18
C GLY A 590 4.95 25.74 23.03
N SER A 591 4.75 27.04 22.79
CA SER A 591 5.37 28.14 23.54
C SER A 591 4.88 28.23 24.99
N ILE A 592 3.58 28.07 25.25
CA ILE A 592 2.96 28.07 26.58
C ILE A 592 3.43 26.85 27.38
N PHE A 593 3.44 25.67 26.75
CA PHE A 593 3.92 24.44 27.37
C PHE A 593 5.39 24.58 27.76
N VAL A 594 6.23 25.16 26.88
CA VAL A 594 7.65 25.41 27.15
C VAL A 594 7.86 26.45 28.26
N THR A 595 7.09 27.55 28.26
CA THR A 595 7.21 28.62 29.27
C THR A 595 6.70 28.24 30.65
N GLN A 596 5.72 27.34 30.77
CA GLN A 596 5.26 26.84 32.07
C GLN A 596 6.04 25.62 32.58
N TRP A 597 6.59 24.80 31.68
CA TRP A 597 7.24 23.53 32.06
C TRP A 597 8.73 23.68 32.43
N ILE A 598 9.43 24.67 31.85
CA ILE A 598 10.85 24.92 32.11
C ILE A 598 11.14 25.43 33.54
N PRO A 599 10.37 26.36 34.12
CA PRO A 599 10.60 26.84 35.49
C PRO A 599 10.53 25.74 36.56
N ALA A 600 9.80 24.65 36.28
CA ALA A 600 9.67 23.52 37.20
C ALA A 600 10.92 22.61 37.26
N HIS A 601 11.86 22.74 36.32
CA HIS A 601 13.03 21.85 36.20
C HIS A 601 14.39 22.59 36.17
N MET A 602 14.39 23.92 36.34
CA MET A 602 15.59 24.74 36.48
C MET A 602 15.82 25.16 37.94
N PRO A 603 17.07 25.42 38.35
CA PRO A 603 17.34 26.09 39.61
C PRO A 603 16.53 27.39 39.71
N LYS A 604 15.97 27.66 40.89
CA LYS A 604 14.99 28.73 41.14
C LYS A 604 15.45 30.10 40.60
N GLU A 605 16.75 30.37 40.66
CA GLU A 605 17.38 31.61 40.18
C GLU A 605 17.33 31.76 38.65
N GLN A 606 17.67 30.70 37.90
CA GLN A 606 17.59 30.69 36.43
C GLN A 606 16.14 30.71 35.94
N ALA A 607 15.24 30.01 36.65
CA ALA A 607 13.81 30.05 36.36
C ALA A 607 13.22 31.47 36.55
N TRP A 608 13.70 32.21 37.55
CA TRP A 608 13.25 33.57 37.83
C TRP A 608 13.76 34.56 36.78
N GLU A 609 15.02 34.44 36.38
CA GLU A 609 15.62 35.27 35.32
C GLU A 609 14.96 35.02 33.96
N LEU A 610 14.73 33.74 33.61
CA LEU A 610 14.01 33.36 32.40
C LEU A 610 12.55 33.81 32.45
N GLY A 611 11.90 33.72 33.61
CA GLY A 611 10.55 34.21 33.85
C GLY A 611 10.43 35.73 33.70
N ALA A 612 11.42 36.49 34.17
CA ALA A 612 11.49 37.94 34.00
C ALA A 612 11.68 38.33 32.53
N LYS A 613 12.58 37.65 31.80
CA LYS A 613 12.78 37.84 30.36
C LYS A 613 11.52 37.47 29.56
N ALA A 614 10.92 36.31 29.83
CA ALA A 614 9.67 35.86 29.19
C ALA A 614 8.49 36.82 29.44
N LYS A 615 8.40 37.41 30.63
CA LYS A 615 7.42 38.46 30.96
C LYS A 615 7.66 39.74 30.15
N GLY A 616 8.93 40.04 29.82
CA GLY A 616 9.31 41.09 28.87
C GLY A 616 8.83 40.81 27.44
N TYR A 617 9.04 39.60 26.93
CA TYR A 617 8.56 39.21 25.60
C TYR A 617 7.02 39.12 25.52
N ALA A 618 6.37 38.61 26.57
CA ALA A 618 4.92 38.54 26.66
C ALA A 618 4.26 39.93 26.63
N ARG A 619 4.92 40.97 27.18
CA ARG A 619 4.46 42.36 27.11
C ARG A 619 4.33 42.90 25.68
N TYR A 620 5.09 42.36 24.72
CA TYR A 620 5.01 42.77 23.31
C TYR A 620 4.17 41.79 22.46
N ALA A 621 4.25 40.50 22.76
CA ALA A 621 3.51 39.47 22.04
C ALA A 621 2.00 39.51 22.31
N ILE A 622 1.58 39.78 23.55
CA ILE A 622 0.15 39.81 23.92
C ILE A 622 -0.59 40.98 23.24
N PRO A 623 -0.06 42.23 23.20
CA PRO A 623 -0.69 43.31 22.44
C PRO A 623 -0.67 43.09 20.94
N ALA A 624 0.40 42.53 20.37
CA ALA A 624 0.46 42.19 18.94
C ALA A 624 -0.55 41.10 18.55
N PHE A 625 -0.75 40.10 19.43
CA PHE A 625 -1.78 39.08 19.26
C PHE A 625 -3.19 39.62 19.50
N GLY A 626 -3.36 40.52 20.48
CA GLY A 626 -4.60 41.25 20.71
C GLY A 626 -4.99 42.09 19.50
N LEU A 627 -4.03 42.80 18.89
CA LEU A 627 -4.19 43.54 17.65
C LEU A 627 -4.48 42.61 16.46
N PHE A 628 -3.85 41.43 16.40
CA PHE A 628 -4.16 40.41 15.40
C PHE A 628 -5.60 39.89 15.52
N LEU A 629 -6.04 39.54 16.73
CA LEU A 629 -7.41 39.10 16.99
C LEU A 629 -8.41 40.24 16.72
N LEU A 630 -8.10 41.48 17.11
CA LEU A 630 -8.91 42.66 16.81
C LEU A 630 -9.01 42.91 15.30
N LEU A 631 -7.91 42.82 14.56
CA LEU A 631 -7.91 42.94 13.10
C LEU A 631 -8.69 41.79 12.44
N LEU A 632 -8.59 40.57 12.98
CA LEU A 632 -9.39 39.44 12.51
C LEU A 632 -10.89 39.64 12.79
N PHE A 633 -11.24 40.24 13.94
CA PHE A 633 -12.61 40.50 14.37
C PHE A 633 -13.23 41.71 13.66
N CYS A 634 -12.44 42.75 13.39
CA CYS A 634 -12.87 43.99 12.71
C CYS A 634 -12.95 43.86 11.18
N MET A 635 -12.39 42.79 10.59
CA MET A 635 -12.27 42.66 9.13
C MET A 635 -13.43 41.93 8.42
N THR A 636 -14.48 41.42 9.07
CA THR A 636 -15.57 40.75 8.31
C THR A 636 -16.93 40.65 9.02
N ASP A 637 -17.87 41.52 8.66
CA ASP A 637 -19.32 41.31 8.89
C ASP A 637 -19.83 40.01 8.23
N ARG A 638 -19.20 39.59 7.12
CA ARG A 638 -19.55 38.35 6.39
C ARG A 638 -19.23 37.06 7.13
N VAL A 639 -18.19 37.03 7.98
CA VAL A 639 -17.82 35.84 8.76
C VAL A 639 -18.75 35.67 9.95
N GLN A 640 -19.20 36.75 10.57
CA GLN A 640 -20.19 36.69 11.66
C GLN A 640 -21.56 36.22 11.16
N SER A 641 -22.00 36.65 9.98
CA SER A 641 -23.24 36.14 9.36
C SER A 641 -23.14 34.64 9.02
N ALA A 642 -22.02 34.21 8.42
CA ALA A 642 -21.83 32.81 8.03
C ALA A 642 -21.61 31.85 9.22
N ALA A 643 -20.94 32.32 10.28
CA ALA A 643 -20.78 31.55 11.51
C ALA A 643 -22.12 31.36 12.23
N LYS A 644 -23.02 32.34 12.16
CA LYS A 644 -24.36 32.26 12.73
C LYS A 644 -25.24 31.25 11.97
N ASP A 645 -25.18 31.25 10.63
CA ASP A 645 -25.88 30.26 9.80
C ASP A 645 -25.33 28.83 9.96
N ALA A 646 -24.00 28.68 10.07
CA ALA A 646 -23.36 27.39 10.31
C ALA A 646 -23.68 26.85 11.72
N TRP A 647 -23.64 27.72 12.73
CA TRP A 647 -23.96 27.37 14.12
C TRP A 647 -25.40 26.88 14.25
N VAL A 648 -26.36 27.61 13.70
CA VAL A 648 -27.79 27.26 13.77
C VAL A 648 -28.07 25.87 13.15
N LYS A 649 -27.44 25.55 12.01
CA LYS A 649 -27.58 24.22 11.38
C LYS A 649 -26.83 23.10 12.11
N THR A 650 -25.62 23.34 12.62
CA THR A 650 -24.88 22.31 13.38
C THR A 650 -25.53 21.92 14.71
N HIS A 651 -26.45 22.74 15.23
CA HIS A 651 -27.17 22.45 16.46
C HIS A 651 -28.36 21.49 16.25
N GLU A 652 -28.96 21.47 15.06
CA GLU A 652 -30.11 20.60 14.74
C GLU A 652 -29.68 19.20 14.28
N ASP A 653 -28.64 19.08 13.45
CA ASP A 653 -28.20 17.77 12.91
C ASP A 653 -27.03 17.14 13.70
N GLY A 654 -26.42 17.89 14.63
CA GLY A 654 -25.19 17.49 15.32
C GLY A 654 -23.93 17.72 14.48
N ILE A 655 -22.82 18.04 15.14
CA ILE A 655 -21.57 18.53 14.50
C ILE A 655 -21.03 17.57 13.44
N ILE A 656 -21.11 16.27 13.68
CA ILE A 656 -20.60 15.25 12.75
C ILE A 656 -21.48 15.20 11.51
N GLN A 657 -22.80 15.07 11.66
CA GLN A 657 -23.72 15.00 10.54
C GLN A 657 -23.71 16.31 9.74
N GLY A 658 -23.67 17.47 10.39
CA GLY A 658 -23.56 18.76 9.71
C GLY A 658 -22.25 18.93 8.92
N ALA A 659 -21.12 18.42 9.42
CA ALA A 659 -19.86 18.42 8.67
C ALA A 659 -19.90 17.46 7.47
N PHE A 660 -20.49 16.27 7.63
CA PHE A 660 -20.69 15.31 6.55
C PHE A 660 -21.70 15.80 5.51
N GLU A 661 -22.80 16.43 5.92
CA GLU A 661 -23.79 17.04 5.03
C GLU A 661 -23.22 18.26 4.32
N GLY A 662 -22.36 19.06 4.97
CA GLY A 662 -21.65 20.16 4.34
C GLY A 662 -20.70 19.66 3.24
N ALA A 663 -19.94 18.59 3.52
CA ALA A 663 -19.09 17.95 2.53
C ALA A 663 -19.91 17.29 1.41
N HIS A 664 -20.96 16.55 1.75
CA HIS A 664 -21.85 15.89 0.81
C HIS A 664 -22.58 16.91 -0.08
N ARG A 665 -23.05 18.04 0.48
CA ARG A 665 -23.60 19.15 -0.31
C ARG A 665 -22.54 19.81 -1.16
N PHE A 666 -21.31 20.03 -0.68
CA PHE A 666 -20.22 20.56 -1.50
C PHE A 666 -19.94 19.66 -2.71
N PHE A 667 -19.88 18.34 -2.51
CA PHE A 667 -19.71 17.37 -3.60
C PHE A 667 -20.95 17.20 -4.48
N ASN A 668 -22.17 17.38 -3.95
CA ASN A 668 -23.42 17.35 -4.71
C ASN A 668 -23.76 18.68 -5.39
N THR A 669 -23.30 19.84 -4.93
CA THR A 669 -23.49 21.10 -5.66
C THR A 669 -22.66 21.13 -6.93
N GLN A 670 -21.58 20.35 -7.00
CA GLN A 670 -20.87 20.03 -8.24
C GLN A 670 -21.65 19.08 -9.17
N ASP A 671 -22.87 18.63 -8.81
CA ASP A 671 -23.69 17.77 -9.68
C ASP A 671 -24.20 18.48 -10.95
N GLN A 672 -24.25 19.80 -10.98
CA GLN A 672 -24.76 20.53 -12.13
C GLN A 672 -23.76 20.64 -13.29
N ASP A 673 -22.45 20.54 -13.02
CA ASP A 673 -21.42 20.57 -14.06
C ASP A 673 -20.87 19.16 -14.31
N LYS A 674 -21.35 18.51 -15.38
CA LYS A 674 -20.90 17.17 -15.82
C LYS A 674 -19.43 17.12 -16.24
N ASP A 675 -18.79 18.28 -16.42
CA ASP A 675 -17.47 18.41 -17.02
C ASP A 675 -16.33 18.57 -15.99
N ILE A 676 -16.63 18.61 -14.69
CA ILE A 676 -15.61 18.78 -13.65
C ILE A 676 -15.08 17.40 -13.20
N PRO A 677 -13.78 17.11 -13.38
CA PRO A 677 -13.18 15.88 -12.87
C PRO A 677 -13.17 15.93 -11.34
N ARG A 678 -14.06 15.15 -10.72
CA ARG A 678 -14.14 14.95 -9.27
C ARG A 678 -12.77 14.51 -8.73
N ASP A 679 -12.37 14.98 -7.55
CA ASP A 679 -11.30 14.34 -6.76
C ASP A 679 -11.87 13.04 -6.15
N GLY A 680 -12.13 12.07 -7.03
CA GLY A 680 -13.01 10.92 -6.78
C GLY A 680 -12.60 10.10 -5.56
N ALA A 681 -11.31 10.11 -5.20
CA ALA A 681 -10.81 9.31 -4.08
C ALA A 681 -11.31 9.78 -2.70
N ILE A 682 -11.45 11.09 -2.46
CA ILE A 682 -11.94 11.60 -1.15
C ILE A 682 -13.45 11.39 -1.05
N GLY A 683 -14.20 11.80 -2.08
CA GLY A 683 -15.65 11.62 -2.13
C GLY A 683 -16.03 10.15 -1.96
N PHE A 684 -15.34 9.25 -2.67
CA PHE A 684 -15.51 7.80 -2.54
C PHE A 684 -15.32 7.29 -1.11
N ARG A 685 -14.27 7.73 -0.41
CA ARG A 685 -14.01 7.32 0.99
C ARG A 685 -15.10 7.80 1.93
N LEU A 686 -15.57 9.04 1.78
CA LEU A 686 -16.65 9.56 2.62
C LEU A 686 -17.95 8.78 2.41
N GLU A 687 -18.30 8.47 1.16
CA GLU A 687 -19.46 7.62 0.83
C GLU A 687 -19.32 6.21 1.42
N ILE A 688 -18.14 5.61 1.31
CA ILE A 688 -17.85 4.33 1.94
C ILE A 688 -17.96 4.41 3.46
N TYR A 689 -17.47 5.47 4.11
CA TYR A 689 -17.56 5.60 5.56
C TYR A 689 -19.03 5.70 5.99
N GLN A 690 -19.85 6.45 5.27
CA GLN A 690 -21.30 6.48 5.49
C GLN A 690 -21.93 5.10 5.29
N SER A 691 -21.50 4.37 4.25
CA SER A 691 -21.89 2.98 4.02
C SER A 691 -21.52 2.07 5.19
N CYS A 692 -20.34 2.25 5.79
CA CYS A 692 -19.92 1.52 7.00
C CYS A 692 -20.84 1.82 8.18
N PHE A 693 -21.16 3.10 8.42
CA PHE A 693 -22.09 3.46 9.49
C PHE A 693 -23.48 2.87 9.29
N ARG A 694 -24.02 2.88 8.07
CA ARG A 694 -25.29 2.19 7.77
C ARG A 694 -25.20 0.69 8.03
N LYS A 695 -24.10 0.03 7.65
CA LYS A 695 -23.86 -1.40 7.92
C LYS A 695 -23.80 -1.71 9.41
N ILE A 696 -23.12 -0.86 10.19
CA ILE A 696 -23.03 -1.01 11.65
C ILE A 696 -24.40 -0.82 12.29
N GLN A 697 -25.16 0.20 11.87
CA GLN A 697 -26.50 0.50 12.38
C GLN A 697 -27.54 -0.56 12.02
N ASP A 698 -27.29 -1.34 10.97
CA ASP A 698 -28.20 -2.40 10.57
C ASP A 698 -28.23 -3.54 11.62
N SER A 699 -29.39 -3.66 12.27
CA SER A 699 -29.79 -4.78 13.12
C SER A 699 -28.73 -5.18 14.16
N TRP A 700 -28.17 -6.40 14.07
CA TRP A 700 -27.22 -6.98 15.02
C TRP A 700 -25.76 -6.81 14.59
N ASN A 701 -25.50 -6.10 13.48
CA ASN A 701 -24.16 -5.96 12.92
C ASN A 701 -23.27 -5.11 13.84
N TRP A 702 -23.81 -4.14 14.58
CA TRP A 702 -23.02 -3.40 15.57
C TRP A 702 -22.43 -4.32 16.65
N LEU A 703 -23.08 -5.44 16.98
CA LEU A 703 -22.62 -6.34 18.04
C LEU A 703 -21.64 -7.39 17.52
N LEU A 704 -22.03 -8.11 16.47
CA LEU A 704 -21.29 -9.27 15.96
C LEU A 704 -20.58 -9.01 14.63
N GLY A 705 -20.90 -7.94 13.91
CA GLY A 705 -20.41 -7.70 12.56
C GLY A 705 -21.04 -8.60 11.50
N ILE A 706 -20.58 -8.43 10.26
CA ILE A 706 -21.05 -9.15 9.06
C ILE A 706 -20.14 -10.33 8.65
N GLY A 707 -19.11 -10.63 9.42
CA GLY A 707 -18.08 -11.63 9.12
C GLY A 707 -16.79 -11.01 8.58
N PRO A 708 -15.61 -11.52 8.98
CA PRO A 708 -14.33 -11.14 8.36
C PRO A 708 -14.37 -11.28 6.83
N GLY A 709 -13.77 -10.36 6.09
CA GLY A 709 -13.69 -10.40 4.63
C GLY A 709 -15.01 -10.23 3.87
N ASN A 710 -16.13 -10.07 4.57
CA ASN A 710 -17.46 -9.98 3.96
C ASN A 710 -17.86 -8.54 3.60
N PHE A 711 -17.02 -7.53 3.88
CA PHE A 711 -17.28 -6.17 3.45
C PHE A 711 -17.60 -6.10 1.95
N LYS A 712 -16.75 -6.67 1.08
CA LYS A 712 -16.97 -6.68 -0.38
C LYS A 712 -18.22 -7.46 -0.82
N VAL A 713 -18.69 -8.40 0.00
CA VAL A 713 -19.84 -9.28 -0.30
C VAL A 713 -21.16 -8.58 0.02
N VAL A 714 -21.18 -7.86 1.14
CA VAL A 714 -22.36 -7.13 1.65
C VAL A 714 -22.43 -5.70 1.12
N HIS A 715 -21.32 -5.11 0.69
CA HIS A 715 -21.32 -3.74 0.19
C HIS A 715 -22.30 -3.47 -0.97
N PRO A 716 -22.45 -4.36 -1.98
CA PRO A 716 -23.34 -4.12 -3.13
C PRO A 716 -24.85 -4.03 -2.81
N TYR A 717 -25.24 -4.18 -1.54
CA TYR A 717 -26.64 -4.08 -1.16
C TYR A 717 -27.13 -2.64 -1.35
N PRO A 718 -28.32 -2.42 -1.95
CA PRO A 718 -28.86 -1.08 -2.23
C PRO A 718 -28.99 -0.18 -0.99
N GLN A 719 -29.14 -0.78 0.19
CA GLN A 719 -29.20 -0.06 1.46
C GLN A 719 -27.84 0.51 1.92
N PHE A 720 -26.74 0.00 1.37
CA PHE A 720 -25.39 0.38 1.76
C PHE A 720 -24.64 1.15 0.67
N GLU A 721 -24.78 0.78 -0.59
CA GLU A 721 -24.13 1.46 -1.72
C GLU A 721 -24.96 2.66 -2.20
N THR A 722 -24.36 3.86 -2.24
CA THR A 722 -25.09 5.07 -2.70
C THR A 722 -25.03 5.25 -4.21
N ALA A 723 -26.00 5.98 -4.77
CA ALA A 723 -25.95 6.39 -6.17
C ALA A 723 -24.72 7.28 -6.48
N LEU A 724 -24.27 8.07 -5.49
CA LEU A 724 -23.08 8.90 -5.63
C LEU A 724 -21.81 8.03 -5.69
N GLU A 725 -21.69 7.04 -4.82
CA GLU A 725 -20.61 6.06 -4.84
C GLU A 725 -20.50 5.37 -6.21
N ARG A 726 -21.62 4.83 -6.74
CA ARG A 726 -21.66 4.22 -8.09
C ARG A 726 -21.25 5.19 -9.18
N ARG A 727 -21.65 6.46 -9.09
CA ARG A 727 -21.27 7.47 -10.08
C ARG A 727 -19.76 7.78 -10.02
N ILE A 728 -19.15 7.73 -8.83
CA ILE A 728 -17.71 7.96 -8.64
C ILE A 728 -16.89 6.76 -9.13
N LEU A 729 -17.29 5.54 -8.76
CA LEU A 729 -16.60 4.31 -9.11
C LEU A 729 -16.81 3.88 -10.57
N GLY A 730 -17.94 4.26 -11.17
CA GLY A 730 -18.36 3.75 -12.47
C GLY A 730 -19.28 2.54 -12.33
N LYS A 731 -19.90 2.13 -13.44
CA LYS A 731 -20.99 1.13 -13.42
C LYS A 731 -20.55 -0.27 -12.97
N GLU A 732 -19.26 -0.61 -13.01
CA GLU A 732 -18.79 -1.99 -12.80
C GLU A 732 -17.74 -2.14 -11.68
N VAL A 733 -17.37 -1.05 -11.01
CA VAL A 733 -16.40 -1.08 -9.91
C VAL A 733 -17.16 -1.00 -8.59
N LEU A 734 -16.81 -1.89 -7.65
CA LEU A 734 -17.44 -1.97 -6.33
C LEU A 734 -16.45 -1.56 -5.23
N GLY A 735 -16.97 -0.91 -4.19
CA GLY A 735 -16.24 -0.64 -2.96
C GLY A 735 -15.88 -1.94 -2.25
N ARG A 736 -14.64 -2.42 -2.42
CA ARG A 736 -14.17 -3.69 -1.84
C ARG A 736 -13.72 -3.58 -0.38
N LYS A 737 -13.41 -2.37 0.10
CA LYS A 737 -12.84 -2.11 1.43
C LYS A 737 -13.37 -0.81 2.00
N ALA A 738 -13.32 -0.68 3.32
CA ALA A 738 -13.70 0.56 4.00
C ALA A 738 -12.66 1.67 3.79
N HIS A 739 -11.41 1.33 3.46
CA HIS A 739 -10.27 2.26 3.49
C HIS A 739 -10.05 2.90 4.88
N ASN A 740 -10.45 2.20 5.94
CA ASN A 740 -10.15 2.55 7.32
C ASN A 740 -10.22 1.25 8.13
N ASP A 741 -9.09 0.77 8.66
CA ASP A 741 -9.03 -0.53 9.36
C ASP A 741 -10.00 -0.58 10.55
N PHE A 742 -10.23 0.54 11.24
CA PHE A 742 -11.11 0.56 12.41
C PHE A 742 -12.58 0.48 12.02
N LEU A 743 -13.00 1.18 10.96
CA LEU A 743 -14.36 1.08 10.45
C LEU A 743 -14.61 -0.28 9.79
N GLU A 744 -13.62 -0.81 9.07
CA GLU A 744 -13.73 -2.14 8.47
C GLU A 744 -13.86 -3.21 9.55
N ASP A 745 -13.01 -3.18 10.58
CA ASP A 745 -13.07 -4.12 11.70
C ASP A 745 -14.37 -3.97 12.52
N ALA A 746 -14.89 -2.75 12.67
CA ALA A 746 -16.19 -2.52 13.30
C ALA A 746 -17.35 -3.10 12.49
N VAL A 747 -17.31 -2.98 11.15
CA VAL A 747 -18.33 -3.56 10.26
C VAL A 747 -18.23 -5.08 10.23
N GLU A 748 -17.02 -5.61 10.05
CA GLU A 748 -16.78 -7.03 9.85
C GLU A 748 -16.84 -7.81 11.14
N ASN A 749 -16.25 -7.33 12.22
CA ASN A 749 -16.13 -8.04 13.50
C ASN A 749 -17.01 -7.45 14.61
N GLY A 750 -17.79 -6.40 14.35
CA GLY A 750 -18.65 -5.77 15.34
C GLY A 750 -17.88 -4.96 16.40
N ILE A 751 -18.61 -4.47 17.40
CA ILE A 751 -18.08 -3.60 18.45
C ILE A 751 -16.96 -4.25 19.26
N PHE A 752 -17.02 -5.57 19.48
CA PHE A 752 -15.98 -6.26 20.26
C PHE A 752 -14.66 -6.38 19.49
N GLY A 753 -14.72 -6.66 18.19
CA GLY A 753 -13.54 -6.59 17.31
C GLY A 753 -12.91 -5.20 17.37
N PHE A 754 -13.72 -4.18 17.09
CA PHE A 754 -13.30 -2.78 17.12
C PHE A 754 -12.68 -2.37 18.47
N LEU A 755 -13.34 -2.68 19.58
CA LEU A 755 -12.82 -2.39 20.93
C LEU A 755 -11.52 -3.14 21.21
N GLY A 756 -11.40 -4.38 20.73
CA GLY A 756 -10.17 -5.17 20.80
C GLY A 756 -9.01 -4.50 20.04
N LEU A 757 -9.28 -4.00 18.84
CA LEU A 757 -8.31 -3.27 18.02
C LEU A 757 -7.89 -1.94 18.66
N VAL A 758 -8.85 -1.13 19.10
CA VAL A 758 -8.58 0.14 19.82
C VAL A 758 -7.80 -0.11 21.11
N TRP A 759 -8.15 -1.15 21.87
CA TRP A 759 -7.43 -1.53 23.08
C TRP A 759 -6.00 -1.96 22.75
N MET A 760 -5.79 -2.76 21.70
CA MET A 760 -4.46 -3.19 21.26
C MET A 760 -3.55 -1.99 20.92
N PHE A 761 -4.05 -1.01 20.15
CA PHE A 761 -3.30 0.21 19.83
C PHE A 761 -3.08 1.11 21.06
N SER A 762 -4.10 1.28 21.91
CA SER A 762 -4.00 2.07 23.14
C SER A 762 -2.97 1.50 24.11
N LEU A 763 -2.96 0.17 24.27
CA LEU A 763 -1.98 -0.54 25.08
C LEU A 763 -0.56 -0.40 24.50
N THR A 764 -0.43 -0.43 23.17
CA THR A 764 0.85 -0.21 22.50
C THR A 764 1.38 1.19 22.75
N GLY A 765 0.54 2.22 22.59
CA GLY A 765 0.86 3.60 22.95
C GLY A 765 1.25 3.73 24.41
N TYR A 766 0.49 3.11 25.33
CA TYR A 766 0.81 3.09 26.75
C TYR A 766 2.18 2.46 27.04
N LEU A 767 2.49 1.30 26.46
CA LEU A 767 3.77 0.61 26.65
C LEU A 767 4.93 1.40 26.07
N LEU A 768 4.77 1.99 24.88
CA LEU A 768 5.78 2.86 24.26
C LEU A 768 6.04 4.09 25.11
N PHE A 769 5.01 4.81 25.54
CA PHE A 769 5.14 5.98 26.41
C PHE A 769 5.87 5.65 27.71
N HIS A 770 5.55 4.51 28.33
CA HIS A 770 6.22 4.04 29.52
C HIS A 770 7.66 3.57 29.26
N THR A 771 7.97 3.13 28.04
CA THR A 771 9.33 2.79 27.61
C THR A 771 10.14 4.06 27.41
N LEU A 772 9.55 5.10 26.79
CA LEU A 772 10.16 6.42 26.62
C LEU A 772 10.49 7.07 27.97
N LYS A 773 9.58 7.03 28.95
CA LYS A 773 9.83 7.52 30.32
C LYS A 773 10.99 6.81 31.04
N ARG A 774 11.38 5.63 30.58
CA ARG A 774 12.47 4.83 31.15
C ARG A 774 13.81 5.01 30.42
N ILE A 775 13.83 5.82 29.37
CA ILE A 775 15.05 6.20 28.68
C ILE A 775 15.93 7.01 29.63
N HIS A 776 17.10 6.47 29.92
CA HIS A 776 18.13 7.13 30.72
C HIS A 776 19.30 7.55 29.84
N PRO A 777 20.16 8.49 30.30
CA PRO A 777 21.43 8.77 29.65
C PRO A 777 22.17 7.46 29.35
N PRO A 778 22.62 7.24 28.11
CA PRO A 778 23.20 5.97 27.72
C PRO A 778 24.53 5.76 28.42
N ARG A 779 24.69 4.62 29.13
CA ARG A 779 25.95 4.25 29.79
C ARG A 779 26.88 3.53 28.81
N ASP A 780 26.31 2.74 27.91
CA ASP A 780 27.04 1.97 26.92
C ASP A 780 26.44 2.10 25.50
N ALA A 781 27.04 1.42 24.53
CA ALA A 781 26.56 1.39 23.15
C ALA A 781 25.18 0.70 23.03
N SER A 782 24.87 -0.27 23.91
CA SER A 782 23.60 -0.98 23.90
C SER A 782 22.46 -0.09 24.36
N ASP A 783 22.68 0.82 25.29
CA ASP A 783 21.70 1.80 25.74
C ASP A 783 21.40 2.83 24.66
N VAL A 784 22.44 3.34 23.97
CA VAL A 784 22.25 4.22 22.81
C VAL A 784 21.33 3.54 21.79
N PHE A 785 21.65 2.29 21.46
CA PHE A 785 20.88 1.52 20.50
C PHE A 785 19.42 1.32 20.95
N MET A 786 19.19 0.86 22.18
CA MET A 786 17.84 0.57 22.68
C MET A 786 16.98 1.82 22.79
N ASN A 787 17.55 2.94 23.24
CA ASN A 787 16.83 4.20 23.35
C ASN A 787 16.37 4.69 21.97
N THR A 788 17.26 4.63 20.98
CA THR A 788 16.95 5.12 19.64
C THR A 788 16.05 4.17 18.85
N ILE A 789 16.17 2.85 19.01
CA ILE A 789 15.16 1.90 18.48
C ILE A 789 13.80 2.11 19.12
N THR A 790 13.74 2.41 20.43
CA THR A 790 12.48 2.76 21.09
C THR A 790 11.81 3.95 20.41
N TRP A 791 12.59 4.96 20.00
CA TRP A 791 12.07 6.07 19.20
C TRP A 791 11.58 5.61 17.85
N GLY A 792 12.43 4.92 17.06
CA GLY A 792 12.04 4.45 15.73
C GLY A 792 10.75 3.64 15.76
N LEU A 793 10.60 2.74 16.74
CA LEU A 793 9.37 1.96 16.95
C LEU A 793 8.18 2.83 17.35
N CYS A 794 8.35 3.79 18.28
CA CYS A 794 7.27 4.70 18.64
C CYS A 794 6.75 5.46 17.42
N CYS A 795 7.66 5.92 16.57
CA CYS A 795 7.30 6.74 15.41
C CYS A 795 6.67 5.91 14.30
N SER A 796 7.17 4.69 14.11
CA SER A 796 6.59 3.71 13.19
C SER A 796 5.17 3.32 13.61
N MET A 797 4.95 3.04 14.90
CA MET A 797 3.62 2.69 15.42
C MET A 797 2.64 3.86 15.36
N THR A 798 3.10 5.10 15.58
CA THR A 798 2.28 6.29 15.38
C THR A 798 1.91 6.47 13.90
N ALA A 799 2.88 6.35 12.98
CA ALA A 799 2.62 6.44 11.55
C ALA A 799 1.60 5.38 11.11
N ILE A 800 1.77 4.12 11.52
CA ILE A 800 0.82 3.03 11.27
C ILE A 800 -0.58 3.38 11.76
N LEU A 801 -0.72 3.85 13.00
CA LEU A 801 -2.01 4.19 13.60
C LEU A 801 -2.74 5.27 12.79
N ILE A 802 -2.00 6.28 12.31
CA ILE A 802 -2.55 7.36 11.49
C ILE A 802 -2.89 6.85 10.09
N HIS A 803 -2.05 6.03 9.46
CA HIS A 803 -2.32 5.48 8.13
C HIS A 803 -3.57 4.59 8.14
N ALA A 804 -3.75 3.76 9.18
CA ALA A 804 -4.92 2.90 9.37
C ALA A 804 -6.26 3.67 9.45
N GLN A 805 -6.25 5.00 9.62
CA GLN A 805 -7.46 5.84 9.55
C GLN A 805 -7.90 6.18 8.12
N PHE A 806 -6.99 6.05 7.16
CA PHE A 806 -7.17 6.48 5.78
C PHE A 806 -6.99 5.35 4.77
N GLU A 807 -6.62 4.16 5.23
CA GLU A 807 -6.52 2.97 4.42
C GLU A 807 -6.81 1.74 5.28
N ALA A 808 -6.96 0.56 4.65
CA ALA A 808 -7.11 -0.73 5.33
C ALA A 808 -5.88 -1.67 5.17
N PRO A 809 -4.67 -1.25 5.59
CA PRO A 809 -3.44 -2.03 5.45
C PRO A 809 -3.36 -3.24 6.39
N LEU A 810 -4.08 -3.26 7.52
CA LEU A 810 -4.09 -4.41 8.43
C LEU A 810 -4.86 -5.62 7.89
N LEU A 811 -5.45 -5.51 6.71
CA LEU A 811 -6.02 -6.66 6.01
C LEU A 811 -5.01 -7.36 5.10
N GLN A 812 -4.00 -6.65 4.58
CA GLN A 812 -3.05 -7.28 3.67
C GLN A 812 -1.92 -7.95 4.45
N PRO A 813 -1.67 -9.27 4.28
CA PRO A 813 -0.68 -10.00 5.07
C PRO A 813 0.66 -9.29 5.15
N ALA A 814 1.16 -8.82 4.00
CA ALA A 814 2.45 -8.14 3.86
C ALA A 814 2.66 -7.01 4.88
N SER A 815 1.58 -6.32 5.24
CA SER A 815 1.51 -5.16 6.12
C SER A 815 0.98 -5.52 7.50
N THR A 816 0.04 -6.45 7.58
CA THR A 816 -0.55 -6.96 8.82
C THR A 816 0.47 -7.68 9.69
N TYR A 817 1.17 -8.70 9.18
CA TYR A 817 2.01 -9.53 10.04
C TYR A 817 3.20 -8.75 10.64
N PRO A 818 3.89 -7.82 9.93
CA PRO A 818 4.92 -7.00 10.56
C PRO A 818 4.33 -6.16 11.69
N CYS A 819 3.15 -5.56 11.50
CA CYS A 819 2.48 -4.77 12.53
C CYS A 819 2.18 -5.64 13.77
N TRP A 820 1.57 -6.81 13.58
CA TRP A 820 1.25 -7.73 14.67
C TRP A 820 2.49 -8.24 15.40
N MET A 821 3.52 -8.61 14.65
CA MET A 821 4.81 -9.00 15.20
C MET A 821 5.43 -7.85 16.02
N LEU A 822 5.28 -6.61 15.58
CA LEU A 822 5.80 -5.43 16.28
C LEU A 822 5.07 -5.12 17.58
N PHE A 823 3.78 -5.43 17.73
CA PHE A 823 3.14 -5.40 19.05
C PHE A 823 3.88 -6.33 20.04
N GLY A 824 4.29 -7.51 19.57
CA GLY A 824 5.10 -8.46 20.36
C GLY A 824 6.50 -7.91 20.68
N VAL A 825 7.14 -7.25 19.71
CA VAL A 825 8.45 -6.58 19.90
C VAL A 825 8.37 -5.41 20.87
N VAL A 826 7.31 -4.59 20.81
CA VAL A 826 7.07 -3.47 21.74
C VAL A 826 6.93 -3.98 23.18
N PHE A 827 6.19 -5.08 23.38
CA PHE A 827 6.11 -5.70 24.71
C PHE A 827 7.48 -6.13 25.23
N GLN A 828 8.29 -6.76 24.39
CA GLN A 828 9.65 -7.19 24.76
C GLN A 828 10.57 -6.00 25.02
N LEU A 829 10.48 -4.96 24.21
CA LEU A 829 11.22 -3.72 24.37
C LEU A 829 10.93 -3.09 25.74
N TYR A 830 9.64 -2.97 26.10
CA TYR A 830 9.21 -2.50 27.41
C TYR A 830 9.82 -3.30 28.56
N ARG A 831 9.82 -4.64 28.46
CA ARG A 831 10.40 -5.52 29.49
C ARG A 831 11.91 -5.35 29.60
N VAL A 832 12.61 -5.25 28.47
CA VAL A 832 14.07 -5.05 28.44
C VAL A 832 14.42 -3.71 29.08
N GLN A 833 13.72 -2.64 28.72
CA GLN A 833 13.96 -1.31 29.30
C GLN A 833 13.62 -1.28 30.79
N LYS A 834 12.49 -1.84 31.21
CA LYS A 834 12.14 -1.95 32.64
C LYS A 834 13.25 -2.63 33.45
N ARG A 835 13.78 -3.75 32.97
CA ARG A 835 14.90 -4.47 33.63
C ARG A 835 16.17 -3.62 33.72
N ARG A 836 16.49 -2.88 32.64
CA ARG A 836 17.65 -1.98 32.60
C ARG A 836 17.52 -0.85 33.61
N THR A 837 16.39 -0.14 33.62
CA THR A 837 16.13 0.94 34.58
C THR A 837 16.21 0.44 36.02
N THR A 838 15.61 -0.71 36.34
CA THR A 838 15.67 -1.28 37.69
C THR A 838 17.11 -1.61 38.09
N ARG A 839 17.93 -2.18 37.20
CA ARG A 839 19.36 -2.43 37.47
C ARG A 839 20.15 -1.13 37.63
N ALA A 840 19.87 -0.13 36.79
CA ALA A 840 20.51 1.17 36.82
C ALA A 840 20.24 1.91 38.14
N ILE A 841 19.01 1.81 38.67
CA ILE A 841 18.61 2.33 39.99
C ILE A 841 19.27 1.54 41.12
N ALA A 842 19.35 0.21 40.99
CA ALA A 842 19.97 -0.65 42.00
C ALA A 842 21.51 -0.55 42.06
N GLY A 843 22.14 0.30 41.24
CA GLY A 843 23.60 0.44 41.21
C GLY A 843 24.36 -0.81 40.74
N LEU A 844 23.66 -1.82 40.22
CA LEU A 844 24.29 -3.07 39.80
C LEU A 844 25.17 -2.81 38.57
N PRO A 845 26.43 -3.26 38.56
CA PRO A 845 27.32 -3.07 37.41
C PRO A 845 26.65 -3.66 36.17
N GLY A 846 26.70 -2.89 35.08
CA GLY A 846 26.24 -3.39 33.78
C GLY A 846 27.02 -4.66 33.48
N VAL A 847 26.33 -5.73 33.07
CA VAL A 847 27.00 -6.90 32.50
C VAL A 847 27.72 -6.40 31.25
N VAL A 848 28.98 -6.05 31.41
CA VAL A 848 29.88 -5.77 30.31
C VAL A 848 29.96 -7.10 29.58
N TYR A 849 29.28 -7.21 28.43
CA TYR A 849 29.64 -8.20 27.43
C TYR A 849 31.02 -7.80 26.90
N SER A 850 32.07 -7.99 27.70
CA SER A 850 33.43 -7.88 27.23
C SER A 850 33.68 -9.14 26.42
N GLU A 851 33.69 -9.00 25.10
CA GLU A 851 34.15 -10.04 24.19
C GLU A 851 35.67 -10.33 24.38
N ASP A 852 36.37 -9.54 25.21
CA ASP A 852 37.83 -9.61 25.44
C ASP A 852 38.28 -10.12 26.83
N TYR A 853 37.47 -10.94 27.53
CA TYR A 853 38.04 -11.66 28.69
C TYR A 853 38.88 -12.85 28.19
N ASN A 854 40.13 -12.55 27.82
CA ASN A 854 41.19 -13.54 27.68
C ASN A 854 41.32 -14.29 29.02
N LEU A 855 40.81 -15.52 29.05
CA LEU A 855 40.88 -16.49 30.14
C LEU A 855 42.31 -17.06 30.31
N SER A 856 43.30 -16.19 30.42
CA SER A 856 44.67 -16.59 30.78
C SER A 856 45.10 -15.84 32.05
N GLY A 857 44.89 -16.45 33.21
CA GLY A 857 45.81 -16.19 34.33
C GLY A 857 45.28 -16.09 35.75
N SER A 858 43.97 -15.99 36.00
CA SER A 858 43.47 -15.87 37.38
C SER A 858 42.89 -17.20 37.89
N LYS A 859 43.61 -17.84 38.82
CA LYS A 859 43.18 -19.06 39.54
C LYS A 859 42.21 -18.77 40.70
N ASP A 860 41.85 -17.51 40.94
CA ASP A 860 40.98 -17.17 42.05
C ASP A 860 39.51 -17.35 41.67
N LYS A 861 38.94 -18.43 42.23
CA LYS A 861 37.51 -18.77 42.22
C LYS A 861 36.70 -17.71 42.99
N PHE A 862 36.57 -16.51 42.45
CA PHE A 862 35.39 -15.71 42.78
C PHE A 862 34.20 -16.38 42.08
N ALA A 863 33.31 -16.95 42.88
CA ALA A 863 32.02 -17.43 42.42
C ALA A 863 31.28 -16.25 41.78
N LEU A 864 31.42 -16.11 40.46
CA LEU A 864 30.61 -15.22 39.66
C LEU A 864 29.14 -15.55 39.98
N PRO A 865 28.31 -14.56 40.35
CA PRO A 865 26.87 -14.79 40.42
C PRO A 865 26.47 -15.41 39.08
N PRO A 866 25.65 -16.46 39.11
CA PRO A 866 25.49 -17.38 37.99
C PRO A 866 25.29 -16.56 36.72
N SER A 867 26.22 -16.76 35.78
CA SER A 867 26.39 -15.96 34.56
C SER A 867 25.05 -15.62 33.93
N ALA A 868 24.95 -14.53 33.16
CA ALA A 868 23.69 -14.10 32.54
C ALA A 868 22.88 -15.20 31.81
N ALA A 869 23.50 -16.34 31.46
CA ALA A 869 22.84 -17.59 31.05
C ALA A 869 21.82 -18.14 32.08
N ALA A 870 22.03 -17.97 33.39
CA ALA A 870 21.12 -18.42 34.43
C ALA A 870 19.83 -17.59 34.52
N TYR A 871 19.81 -16.39 33.95
CA TYR A 871 18.58 -15.60 33.76
C TYR A 871 17.94 -15.81 32.37
N GLU A 872 18.64 -16.52 31.47
CA GLU A 872 18.05 -17.10 30.25
C GLU A 872 17.50 -18.51 30.48
N LEU A 873 17.78 -19.13 31.64
CA LEU A 873 17.15 -20.38 32.01
C LEU A 873 15.63 -20.18 32.02
N PRO A 874 14.88 -21.04 31.30
CA PRO A 874 13.43 -21.00 31.35
C PRO A 874 13.01 -21.07 32.83
N PRO A 875 11.92 -20.38 33.23
CA PRO A 875 11.39 -20.53 34.58
C PRO A 875 11.28 -22.03 34.86
N THR A 876 11.93 -22.49 35.93
CA THR A 876 11.83 -23.88 36.38
C THR A 876 10.35 -24.25 36.39
N PRO A 877 9.95 -25.36 35.73
CA PRO A 877 8.54 -25.70 35.61
C PRO A 877 7.93 -25.70 37.03
N PRO A 878 6.81 -25.01 37.26
CA PRO A 878 6.14 -25.09 38.55
C PRO A 878 5.83 -26.57 38.79
N LYS A 879 6.31 -27.13 39.92
CA LYS A 879 5.93 -28.49 40.35
C LYS A 879 4.41 -28.52 40.48
N SER A 880 3.71 -29.05 39.48
CA SER A 880 2.25 -29.11 39.46
C SER A 880 1.80 -30.49 39.92
N ASN A 881 1.29 -30.59 41.15
CA ASN A 881 0.81 -31.86 41.72
C ASN A 881 -0.63 -32.21 41.26
N GLY A 882 -0.99 -31.92 39.99
CA GLY A 882 -2.39 -31.97 39.53
C GLY A 882 -2.75 -33.27 38.80
N VAL A 883 -3.90 -33.86 39.17
CA VAL A 883 -4.51 -35.08 38.59
C VAL A 883 -4.63 -35.08 37.06
N LEU A 884 -4.63 -33.91 36.41
CA LEU A 884 -4.62 -33.74 34.96
C LEU A 884 -3.32 -34.22 34.26
N GLU A 885 -2.23 -34.42 35.00
CA GLU A 885 -0.95 -34.91 34.45
C GLU A 885 -0.98 -36.41 34.11
N LYS A 886 -1.94 -37.18 34.67
CA LYS A 886 -2.11 -38.60 34.35
C LYS A 886 -2.97 -38.87 33.11
N LEU A 887 -3.70 -37.88 32.61
CA LEU A 887 -4.66 -38.06 31.51
C LEU A 887 -4.15 -37.64 30.13
N ALA A 888 -2.92 -37.15 30.03
CA ALA A 888 -2.32 -36.85 28.73
C ALA A 888 -0.85 -37.21 28.78
N ALA A 889 -0.36 -37.96 27.80
CA ALA A 889 1.00 -37.77 27.30
C ALA A 889 0.96 -36.51 26.42
N PRO A 890 1.06 -35.29 27.00
CA PRO A 890 0.66 -34.05 26.33
C PRO A 890 1.76 -33.57 25.37
N SER A 891 2.96 -34.14 25.45
CA SER A 891 4.13 -33.75 24.67
C SER A 891 4.00 -34.11 23.19
N VAL A 892 3.21 -35.13 22.84
CA VAL A 892 3.04 -35.58 21.45
C VAL A 892 1.69 -35.15 20.84
N ALA A 893 0.62 -35.13 21.64
CA ALA A 893 -0.73 -34.86 21.13
C ALA A 893 -0.90 -33.46 20.52
N TRP A 894 -0.29 -32.43 21.13
CA TRP A 894 -0.43 -31.04 20.66
C TRP A 894 0.36 -30.74 19.39
N PRO A 895 1.65 -31.13 19.25
CA PRO A 895 2.35 -31.02 17.98
C PRO A 895 1.63 -31.76 16.85
N VAL A 896 1.09 -32.96 17.11
CA VAL A 896 0.32 -33.72 16.12
C VAL A 896 -0.96 -32.98 15.74
N ALA A 897 -1.74 -32.49 16.71
CA ALA A 897 -2.95 -31.71 16.43
C ALA A 897 -2.64 -30.45 15.62
N LEU A 898 -1.54 -29.75 15.92
CA LEU A 898 -1.14 -28.54 15.19
C LEU A 898 -0.62 -28.86 13.79
N VAL A 899 0.11 -29.97 13.60
CA VAL A 899 0.50 -30.46 12.27
C VAL A 899 -0.75 -30.81 11.46
N VAL A 900 -1.72 -31.49 12.06
CA VAL A 900 -3.01 -31.79 11.39
C VAL A 900 -3.74 -30.49 11.01
N VAL A 901 -3.84 -29.51 11.91
CA VAL A 901 -4.43 -28.20 11.59
C VAL A 901 -3.64 -27.49 10.48
N THR A 902 -2.31 -27.54 10.50
CA THR A 902 -1.45 -26.94 9.46
C THR A 902 -1.64 -27.61 8.11
N LEU A 903 -1.75 -28.94 8.08
CA LEU A 903 -1.99 -29.71 6.87
C LEU A 903 -3.41 -29.43 6.33
N ILE A 904 -4.42 -29.37 7.19
CA ILE A 904 -5.79 -29.04 6.79
C ILE A 904 -5.86 -27.61 6.25
N THR A 905 -5.41 -26.62 7.02
CA THR A 905 -5.43 -25.21 6.61
C THR A 905 -4.56 -24.96 5.37
N GLY A 906 -3.35 -25.52 5.34
CA GLY A 906 -2.46 -25.48 4.18
C GLY A 906 -3.08 -26.12 2.95
N SER A 907 -3.81 -27.22 3.08
CA SER A 907 -4.49 -27.88 1.95
C SER A 907 -5.63 -27.04 1.38
N VAL A 908 -6.39 -26.34 2.22
CA VAL A 908 -7.47 -25.44 1.78
C VAL A 908 -6.91 -24.27 1.00
N LEU A 909 -5.85 -23.63 1.51
CA LEU A 909 -5.19 -22.51 0.82
C LEU A 909 -4.51 -22.95 -0.47
N LEU A 910 -3.93 -24.15 -0.49
CA LEU A 910 -3.33 -24.72 -1.69
C LEU A 910 -4.37 -24.96 -2.77
N ARG A 911 -5.56 -25.47 -2.40
CA ARG A 911 -6.69 -25.59 -3.33
C ARG A 911 -7.13 -24.23 -3.84
N GLN A 912 -7.32 -23.24 -2.97
CA GLN A 912 -7.63 -21.88 -3.40
C GLN A 912 -6.57 -21.33 -4.38
N TYR A 913 -5.29 -21.48 -4.05
CA TYR A 913 -4.19 -21.03 -4.90
C TYR A 913 -4.22 -21.67 -6.29
N VAL A 914 -4.38 -22.99 -6.36
CA VAL A 914 -4.48 -23.71 -7.64
C VAL A 914 -5.75 -23.34 -8.40
N GLY A 915 -6.89 -23.19 -7.72
CA GLY A 915 -8.14 -22.72 -8.33
C GLY A 915 -8.00 -21.33 -8.95
N GLU A 916 -7.35 -20.40 -8.24
CA GLU A 916 -7.06 -19.05 -8.74
C GLU A 916 -6.06 -19.03 -9.90
N MET A 917 -5.18 -20.03 -10.00
CA MET A 917 -4.32 -20.18 -11.17
C MET A 917 -5.13 -20.54 -12.41
N TRP A 918 -5.97 -21.57 -12.32
CA TRP A 918 -6.85 -21.95 -13.42
C TRP A 918 -7.79 -20.83 -13.84
N LEU A 919 -8.37 -20.13 -12.87
CA LEU A 919 -9.17 -18.92 -13.12
C LEU A 919 -8.38 -17.89 -13.92
N ARG A 920 -7.11 -17.66 -13.56
CA ARG A 920 -6.24 -16.70 -14.24
C ARG A 920 -5.91 -17.14 -15.67
N TRP A 921 -5.63 -18.42 -15.90
CA TRP A 921 -5.42 -18.96 -17.24
C TRP A 921 -6.65 -18.78 -18.12
N GLY A 922 -7.84 -19.06 -17.58
CA GLY A 922 -9.11 -18.78 -18.28
C GLY A 922 -9.27 -17.31 -18.64
N MET A 923 -8.86 -16.37 -17.77
CA MET A 923 -8.88 -14.94 -18.11
C MET A 923 -7.84 -14.54 -19.16
N ILE A 924 -6.69 -15.22 -19.25
CA ILE A 924 -5.68 -14.96 -20.27
C ILE A 924 -6.21 -15.35 -21.64
N PHE A 925 -6.85 -16.53 -21.74
CA PHE A 925 -7.50 -16.99 -22.98
C PHE A 925 -8.72 -16.15 -23.38
N SER A 926 -9.19 -15.22 -22.55
CA SER A 926 -10.27 -14.30 -22.91
C SER A 926 -9.78 -12.96 -23.45
N GLN A 927 -8.47 -12.73 -23.54
CA GLN A 927 -7.94 -11.44 -23.99
C GLN A 927 -8.21 -11.21 -25.48
N SER A 928 -8.51 -9.96 -25.84
CA SER A 928 -8.89 -9.62 -27.22
C SER A 928 -7.78 -9.95 -28.21
N GLY A 929 -8.10 -10.73 -29.25
CA GLY A 929 -7.14 -11.23 -30.24
C GLY A 929 -6.61 -12.64 -29.95
N VAL A 930 -6.86 -13.20 -28.76
CA VAL A 930 -6.42 -14.54 -28.34
C VAL A 930 -7.60 -15.35 -27.76
N GLU A 931 -8.84 -14.94 -28.04
CA GLU A 931 -10.04 -15.53 -27.45
C GLU A 931 -10.20 -17.02 -27.82
N ARG A 932 -10.10 -17.92 -26.84
CA ARG A 932 -10.25 -19.38 -27.02
C ARG A 932 -11.24 -19.96 -26.02
N TYR A 933 -12.53 -19.96 -26.34
CA TYR A 933 -13.58 -20.26 -25.36
C TYR A 933 -13.59 -21.70 -24.85
N GLU A 934 -13.16 -22.68 -25.63
CA GLU A 934 -13.01 -24.05 -25.16
C GLU A 934 -11.98 -24.13 -24.01
N ASP A 935 -10.80 -23.54 -24.21
CA ASP A 935 -9.77 -23.43 -23.17
C ASP A 935 -10.25 -22.61 -21.96
N ILE A 936 -11.01 -21.51 -22.20
CA ILE A 936 -11.60 -20.71 -21.12
C ILE A 936 -12.50 -21.60 -20.26
N PHE A 937 -13.41 -22.35 -20.88
CA PHE A 937 -14.36 -23.20 -20.16
C PHE A 937 -13.67 -24.34 -19.43
N GLU A 938 -12.67 -25.00 -20.04
CA GLU A 938 -11.88 -26.04 -19.38
C GLU A 938 -11.14 -25.49 -18.15
N CYS A 939 -10.49 -24.34 -18.28
CA CYS A 939 -9.81 -23.69 -17.18
C CYS A 939 -10.78 -23.32 -16.05
N MET A 940 -11.95 -22.78 -16.39
CA MET A 940 -12.95 -22.40 -15.39
C MET A 940 -13.59 -23.61 -14.70
N GLU A 941 -13.83 -24.70 -15.41
CA GLU A 941 -14.30 -25.97 -14.84
C GLU A 941 -13.29 -26.50 -13.81
N LYS A 942 -12.00 -26.57 -14.18
CA LYS A 942 -10.93 -26.95 -13.25
C LYS A 942 -10.85 -26.01 -12.04
N ALA A 943 -11.05 -24.71 -12.24
CA ALA A 943 -11.09 -23.74 -11.15
C ALA A 943 -12.27 -23.99 -10.21
N GLN A 944 -13.45 -24.28 -10.75
CA GLN A 944 -14.66 -24.62 -9.98
C GLN A 944 -14.52 -25.94 -9.23
N ASP A 945 -13.94 -26.97 -9.84
CA ASP A 945 -13.76 -28.28 -9.21
C ASP A 945 -12.83 -28.21 -7.99
N ILE A 946 -11.79 -27.38 -8.09
CA ILE A 946 -10.80 -27.21 -7.03
C ILE A 946 -11.31 -26.22 -5.96
N TYR A 947 -11.97 -25.14 -6.38
CA TYR A 947 -12.41 -24.05 -5.50
C TYR A 947 -13.84 -23.58 -5.83
N PRO A 948 -14.86 -24.41 -5.55
CA PRO A 948 -16.25 -24.20 -6.02
C PRO A 948 -16.97 -23.01 -5.37
N GLN A 949 -16.51 -22.58 -4.19
CA GLN A 949 -17.15 -21.54 -3.38
C GLN A 949 -16.60 -20.13 -3.65
N GLN A 950 -15.83 -19.94 -4.73
CA GLN A 950 -15.40 -18.62 -5.16
C GLN A 950 -16.45 -17.97 -6.06
N MET A 951 -17.15 -16.97 -5.53
CA MET A 951 -18.14 -16.18 -6.29
C MET A 951 -17.54 -15.56 -7.55
N GLU A 952 -16.30 -15.10 -7.49
CA GLU A 952 -15.71 -14.42 -8.64
C GLU A 952 -15.44 -15.38 -9.82
N THR A 953 -15.12 -16.65 -9.57
CA THR A 953 -14.95 -17.67 -10.62
C THR A 953 -16.26 -17.89 -11.36
N ASN A 954 -17.34 -18.05 -10.59
CA ASN A 954 -18.68 -18.23 -11.14
C ASN A 954 -19.14 -16.97 -11.89
N TYR A 955 -18.95 -15.79 -11.32
CA TYR A 955 -19.30 -14.52 -11.97
C TYR A 955 -18.60 -14.35 -13.33
N ILE A 956 -17.29 -14.58 -13.37
CA ILE A 956 -16.47 -14.43 -14.57
C ILE A 956 -16.87 -15.49 -15.62
N LEU A 957 -17.03 -16.75 -15.22
CA LEU A 957 -17.48 -17.82 -16.12
C LEU A 957 -18.86 -17.51 -16.70
N GLY A 958 -19.80 -17.06 -15.88
CA GLY A 958 -21.14 -16.67 -16.34
C GLY A 958 -21.09 -15.51 -17.35
N ARG A 959 -20.14 -14.57 -17.20
CA ARG A 959 -19.91 -13.53 -18.21
C ARG A 959 -19.38 -14.09 -19.52
N TYR A 960 -18.42 -15.01 -19.48
CA TYR A 960 -17.94 -15.67 -20.70
C TYR A 960 -19.03 -16.52 -21.36
N CYS A 961 -19.95 -17.11 -20.60
CA CYS A 961 -21.13 -17.77 -21.16
C CYS A 961 -22.05 -16.79 -21.91
N ILE A 962 -22.24 -15.56 -21.39
CA ILE A 962 -22.97 -14.49 -22.10
C ILE A 962 -22.27 -14.16 -23.42
N ASP A 963 -20.97 -13.90 -23.37
CA ASP A 963 -20.20 -13.49 -24.55
C ASP A 963 -20.18 -14.61 -25.61
N ALA A 964 -19.97 -15.86 -25.21
CA ALA A 964 -20.04 -17.04 -26.07
C ALA A 964 -21.43 -17.20 -26.71
N THR A 965 -22.49 -17.04 -25.93
CA THR A 965 -23.87 -17.13 -26.42
C THR A 965 -24.15 -16.01 -27.43
N GLN A 966 -23.71 -14.79 -27.16
CA GLN A 966 -23.89 -13.64 -28.04
C GLN A 966 -23.15 -13.80 -29.37
N LEU A 967 -21.98 -14.43 -29.38
CA LEU A 967 -21.21 -14.71 -30.59
C LEU A 967 -21.82 -15.87 -31.42
N ALA A 968 -22.25 -16.95 -30.75
CA ALA A 968 -22.78 -18.13 -31.41
C ALA A 968 -24.21 -17.96 -31.93
N LEU A 969 -25.07 -17.23 -31.21
CA LEU A 969 -26.51 -17.14 -31.49
C LEU A 969 -26.86 -16.66 -32.91
N PRO A 970 -26.26 -15.58 -33.46
CA PRO A 970 -26.61 -15.11 -34.80
C PRO A 970 -26.26 -16.10 -35.92
N VAL A 971 -25.23 -16.94 -35.71
CA VAL A 971 -24.84 -17.98 -36.67
C VAL A 971 -25.75 -19.19 -36.52
N TRP A 972 -26.00 -19.60 -35.27
CA TRP A 972 -26.92 -20.69 -34.96
C TRP A 972 -28.34 -20.43 -35.49
N GLU A 973 -28.85 -19.19 -35.35
CA GLU A 973 -30.16 -18.77 -35.84
C GLU A 973 -30.29 -18.96 -37.36
N LYS A 974 -29.25 -18.63 -38.13
CA LYS A 974 -29.27 -18.82 -39.60
C LYS A 974 -29.24 -20.30 -39.99
N LEU A 975 -28.59 -21.14 -39.19
CA LEU A 975 -28.47 -22.58 -39.45
C LEU A 975 -29.70 -23.37 -39.03
N ASN A 976 -30.38 -22.94 -37.97
CA ASN A 976 -31.46 -23.71 -37.32
C ASN A 976 -32.83 -23.04 -37.36
N GLY A 977 -32.90 -21.75 -37.67
CA GLY A 977 -34.13 -20.97 -37.72
C GLY A 977 -34.94 -21.13 -39.02
N PRO A 978 -35.99 -20.31 -39.21
CA PRO A 978 -36.91 -20.43 -40.34
C PRO A 978 -36.24 -20.30 -41.72
N SER A 979 -35.12 -19.57 -41.81
CA SER A 979 -34.36 -19.34 -43.03
C SER A 979 -33.36 -20.46 -43.38
N ARG A 980 -33.28 -21.54 -42.59
CA ARG A 980 -32.30 -22.65 -42.77
C ARG A 980 -32.31 -23.30 -44.15
N ASN A 981 -33.44 -23.25 -44.86
CA ASN A 981 -33.61 -23.87 -46.17
C ASN A 981 -33.17 -22.94 -47.33
N VAL A 982 -32.79 -21.69 -47.07
CA VAL A 982 -32.31 -20.76 -48.10
C VAL A 982 -30.82 -21.02 -48.36
N PRO A 983 -30.42 -21.57 -49.54
CA PRO A 983 -29.06 -22.07 -49.76
C PRO A 983 -27.96 -21.02 -49.55
N SER A 984 -28.17 -19.79 -50.04
CA SER A 984 -27.18 -18.70 -49.92
C SER A 984 -26.97 -18.24 -48.47
N ILE A 985 -28.03 -18.27 -47.65
CA ILE A 985 -27.95 -17.92 -46.22
C ILE A 985 -27.24 -19.04 -45.46
N ARG A 986 -27.58 -20.29 -45.76
CA ARG A 986 -26.98 -21.46 -45.14
C ARG A 986 -25.48 -21.55 -45.43
N GLU A 987 -25.07 -21.40 -46.68
CA GLU A 987 -23.65 -21.42 -47.07
C GLU A 987 -22.85 -20.31 -46.36
N ALA A 988 -23.41 -19.09 -46.29
CA ALA A 988 -22.79 -17.99 -45.55
C ALA A 988 -22.70 -18.27 -44.04
N ALA A 989 -23.72 -18.91 -43.46
CA ALA A 989 -23.76 -19.27 -42.05
C ALA A 989 -22.79 -20.41 -41.71
N GLU A 990 -22.66 -21.44 -42.55
CA GLU A 990 -21.69 -22.52 -42.40
C GLU A 990 -20.25 -21.98 -42.45
N LYS A 991 -19.98 -21.01 -43.34
CA LYS A 991 -18.69 -20.30 -43.36
C LYS A 991 -18.45 -19.50 -42.06
N GLN A 992 -19.47 -18.81 -41.55
CA GLN A 992 -19.37 -18.09 -40.27
C GLN A 992 -19.18 -19.04 -39.08
N ALA A 993 -19.81 -20.22 -39.10
CA ALA A 993 -19.63 -21.26 -38.09
C ALA A 993 -18.21 -21.84 -38.12
N ALA A 994 -17.65 -22.07 -39.31
CA ALA A 994 -16.25 -22.48 -39.46
C ALA A 994 -15.29 -21.40 -38.89
N GLN A 995 -15.56 -20.12 -39.17
CA GLN A 995 -14.78 -19.01 -38.59
C GLN A 995 -14.91 -18.92 -37.07
N LEU A 996 -16.10 -19.16 -36.50
CA LEU A 996 -16.31 -19.22 -35.05
C LEU A 996 -15.47 -20.34 -34.42
N ARG A 997 -15.47 -21.53 -35.03
CA ARG A 997 -14.69 -22.68 -34.54
C ARG A 997 -13.19 -22.44 -34.64
N GLU A 998 -12.71 -21.92 -35.76
CA GLU A 998 -11.29 -21.66 -36.00
C GLU A 998 -10.76 -20.53 -35.11
N ARG A 999 -11.50 -19.41 -35.02
CA ARG A 999 -11.02 -18.22 -34.31
C ARG A 999 -11.27 -18.25 -32.81
N TYR A 1000 -12.46 -18.71 -32.40
CA TYR A 1000 -12.93 -18.59 -31.02
C TYR A 1000 -13.03 -19.94 -30.29
N GLN A 1001 -12.84 -21.06 -31.00
CA GLN A 1001 -13.11 -22.42 -30.49
C GLN A 1001 -14.54 -22.56 -29.95
N LEU A 1002 -15.49 -21.86 -30.60
CA LEU A 1002 -16.91 -21.93 -30.29
C LEU A 1002 -17.64 -22.75 -31.34
N ASP A 1003 -18.53 -23.61 -30.89
CA ASP A 1003 -19.43 -24.35 -31.75
C ASP A 1003 -20.83 -23.71 -31.70
N ALA A 1004 -21.33 -23.25 -32.84
CA ALA A 1004 -22.65 -22.64 -32.92
C ALA A 1004 -23.75 -23.59 -32.41
N ASP A 1005 -23.58 -24.90 -32.64
CA ASP A 1005 -24.54 -25.92 -32.22
C ASP A 1005 -24.64 -26.07 -30.68
N LYS A 1006 -23.60 -25.62 -29.95
CA LYS A 1006 -23.57 -25.61 -28.47
C LYS A 1006 -24.12 -24.32 -27.85
N VAL A 1007 -24.76 -23.42 -28.61
CA VAL A 1007 -25.27 -22.13 -28.09
C VAL A 1007 -26.20 -22.29 -26.88
N ILE A 1008 -27.04 -23.33 -26.88
CA ILE A 1008 -27.94 -23.64 -25.76
C ILE A 1008 -27.14 -24.09 -24.54
N ASP A 1009 -26.08 -24.88 -24.74
CA ASP A 1009 -25.25 -25.39 -23.66
C ASP A 1009 -24.47 -24.26 -22.99
N TYR A 1010 -23.92 -23.32 -23.77
CA TYR A 1010 -23.26 -22.12 -23.23
C TYR A 1010 -24.23 -21.30 -22.38
N ALA A 1011 -25.44 -21.05 -22.88
CA ALA A 1011 -26.42 -20.26 -22.17
C ALA A 1011 -26.91 -20.96 -20.88
N LYS A 1012 -27.20 -22.26 -20.94
CA LYS A 1012 -27.59 -23.07 -19.77
C LYS A 1012 -26.48 -23.17 -18.74
N LEU A 1013 -25.22 -23.32 -19.17
CA LEU A 1013 -24.07 -23.30 -18.27
C LEU A 1013 -24.00 -21.97 -17.53
N GLY A 1014 -24.13 -20.85 -18.25
CA GLY A 1014 -24.12 -19.52 -17.63
C GLY A 1014 -25.24 -19.32 -16.60
N VAL A 1015 -26.47 -19.80 -16.88
CA VAL A 1015 -27.59 -19.77 -15.92
C VAL A 1015 -27.23 -20.57 -14.66
N LYS A 1016 -26.80 -21.83 -14.83
CA LYS A 1016 -26.40 -22.70 -13.72
C LYS A 1016 -25.27 -22.11 -12.86
N VAL A 1017 -24.33 -21.41 -13.48
CA VAL A 1017 -23.21 -20.77 -12.79
C VAL A 1017 -23.69 -19.54 -12.00
N HIS A 1018 -24.57 -18.71 -12.55
CA HIS A 1018 -25.15 -17.59 -11.81
C HIS A 1018 -26.16 -18.02 -10.74
N GLU A 1019 -26.83 -19.16 -10.88
CA GLU A 1019 -27.61 -19.78 -9.79
C GLU A 1019 -26.71 -20.10 -8.59
N ARG A 1020 -25.49 -20.58 -8.82
CA ARG A 1020 -24.51 -20.81 -7.75
C ARG A 1020 -24.04 -19.49 -7.12
N ASP A 1021 -23.83 -18.45 -7.92
CA ASP A 1021 -23.52 -17.11 -7.41
C ASP A 1021 -24.63 -16.56 -6.51
N ILE A 1022 -25.88 -16.68 -6.97
CA ILE A 1022 -27.06 -16.25 -6.22
C ILE A 1022 -27.24 -17.13 -4.98
N TYR A 1023 -26.91 -18.42 -5.03
CA TYR A 1023 -26.92 -19.27 -3.85
C TYR A 1023 -25.90 -18.79 -2.80
N MET A 1024 -24.69 -18.42 -3.22
CA MET A 1024 -23.65 -17.92 -2.32
C MET A 1024 -23.93 -16.49 -1.82
N ASN A 1025 -24.55 -15.66 -2.65
CA ASN A 1025 -24.98 -14.31 -2.31
C ASN A 1025 -26.32 -14.00 -2.99
N PRO A 1026 -27.44 -14.25 -2.31
CA PRO A 1026 -28.79 -14.05 -2.87
C PRO A 1026 -29.08 -12.63 -3.32
N ASN A 1027 -28.29 -11.66 -2.85
CA ASN A 1027 -28.44 -10.25 -3.13
C ASN A 1027 -27.41 -9.74 -4.15
N TYR A 1028 -26.68 -10.64 -4.83
CA TYR A 1028 -25.71 -10.25 -5.82
C TYR A 1028 -26.39 -9.80 -7.12
N LYS A 1029 -26.73 -8.50 -7.16
CA LYS A 1029 -27.44 -7.84 -8.26
C LYS A 1029 -26.90 -8.21 -9.65
N TRP A 1030 -25.58 -8.27 -9.81
CA TRP A 1030 -24.97 -8.56 -11.10
C TRP A 1030 -25.19 -9.99 -11.56
N ALA A 1031 -25.21 -10.96 -10.65
CA ALA A 1031 -25.56 -12.34 -10.98
C ALA A 1031 -27.03 -12.44 -11.44
N HIS A 1032 -27.96 -11.77 -10.75
CA HIS A 1032 -29.36 -11.69 -11.20
C HIS A 1032 -29.48 -11.04 -12.58
N ASN A 1033 -28.83 -9.90 -12.80
CA ASN A 1033 -28.86 -9.22 -14.10
C ASN A 1033 -28.29 -10.10 -15.23
N ASN A 1034 -27.15 -10.73 -15.00
CA ASN A 1034 -26.49 -11.56 -16.00
C ASN A 1034 -27.28 -12.87 -16.26
N MET A 1035 -27.87 -13.46 -15.23
CA MET A 1035 -28.79 -14.59 -15.38
C MET A 1035 -30.03 -14.19 -16.20
N GLY A 1036 -30.61 -13.01 -15.96
CA GLY A 1036 -31.70 -12.47 -16.78
C GLY A 1036 -31.32 -12.35 -18.26
N VAL A 1037 -30.13 -11.81 -18.56
CA VAL A 1037 -29.62 -11.72 -19.95
C VAL A 1037 -29.51 -13.09 -20.61
N LEU A 1038 -29.07 -14.12 -19.88
CA LEU A 1038 -28.98 -15.48 -20.42
C LEU A 1038 -30.37 -16.12 -20.59
N CYS A 1039 -31.30 -15.88 -19.68
CA CYS A 1039 -32.69 -16.32 -19.80
C CYS A 1039 -33.39 -15.67 -21.01
N ASP A 1040 -33.15 -14.38 -21.28
CA ASP A 1040 -33.62 -13.71 -22.51
C ASP A 1040 -33.08 -14.41 -23.76
N LYS A 1041 -31.78 -14.76 -23.76
CA LYS A 1041 -31.16 -15.46 -24.88
C LYS A 1041 -31.72 -16.87 -25.07
N LEU A 1042 -31.97 -17.61 -23.99
CA LEU A 1042 -32.63 -18.92 -24.04
C LEU A 1042 -34.06 -18.81 -24.56
N SER A 1043 -34.82 -17.82 -24.09
CA SER A 1043 -36.17 -17.56 -24.56
C SER A 1043 -36.19 -17.30 -26.08
N GLN A 1044 -35.28 -16.45 -26.56
CA GLN A 1044 -35.07 -16.16 -27.99
C GLN A 1044 -34.73 -17.44 -28.79
N ILE A 1045 -33.82 -18.28 -28.26
CA ILE A 1045 -33.43 -19.53 -28.93
C ILE A 1045 -34.62 -20.49 -29.07
N TYR A 1046 -35.41 -20.69 -28.01
CA TYR A 1046 -36.57 -21.58 -28.07
C TYR A 1046 -37.71 -21.03 -28.90
N GLU A 1047 -37.88 -19.70 -28.97
CA GLU A 1047 -38.80 -19.06 -29.90
C GLU A 1047 -38.42 -19.37 -31.36
N ILE A 1048 -37.14 -19.21 -31.71
CA ILE A 1048 -36.62 -19.56 -33.04
C ILE A 1048 -36.83 -21.05 -33.35
N LYS A 1049 -36.58 -21.95 -32.39
CA LYS A 1049 -36.86 -23.39 -32.55
C LYS A 1049 -38.34 -23.65 -32.82
N ALA A 1050 -39.23 -23.04 -32.04
CA ALA A 1050 -40.68 -23.19 -32.22
C ALA A 1050 -41.16 -22.69 -33.60
N MET A 1051 -40.55 -21.60 -34.11
CA MET A 1051 -40.87 -21.09 -35.44
C MET A 1051 -40.42 -22.05 -36.56
N ALA A 1052 -39.34 -22.79 -36.34
CA ALA A 1052 -38.75 -23.69 -37.32
C ALA A 1052 -39.16 -25.17 -37.17
N GLU A 1053 -39.98 -25.50 -36.18
CA GLU A 1053 -40.44 -26.86 -35.89
C GLU A 1053 -41.81 -27.12 -36.54
N ASP A 1054 -41.91 -28.25 -37.26
CA ASP A 1054 -43.11 -28.66 -37.98
C ASP A 1054 -44.00 -29.57 -37.14
N ASP A 1055 -43.41 -30.28 -36.16
CA ASP A 1055 -44.11 -31.13 -35.21
C ASP A 1055 -44.86 -30.27 -34.17
N PRO A 1056 -46.21 -30.31 -34.13
CA PRO A 1056 -47.01 -29.45 -33.26
C PRO A 1056 -46.75 -29.69 -31.77
N ASP A 1057 -46.41 -30.92 -31.36
CA ASP A 1057 -46.17 -31.24 -29.96
C ASP A 1057 -44.84 -30.63 -29.49
N LYS A 1058 -43.77 -30.79 -30.28
CA LYS A 1058 -42.47 -30.18 -30.00
C LYS A 1058 -42.50 -28.67 -30.11
N LYS A 1059 -43.25 -28.13 -31.06
CA LYS A 1059 -43.46 -26.69 -31.19
C LYS A 1059 -44.12 -26.12 -29.93
N SER A 1060 -45.15 -26.79 -29.42
CA SER A 1060 -45.80 -26.40 -28.16
C SER A 1060 -44.83 -26.48 -26.97
N GLU A 1061 -43.99 -27.51 -26.92
CA GLU A 1061 -42.94 -27.66 -25.90
C GLU A 1061 -41.94 -26.49 -25.95
N PHE A 1062 -41.43 -26.13 -27.14
CA PHE A 1062 -40.50 -25.00 -27.29
C PHE A 1062 -41.15 -23.65 -26.96
N GLN A 1063 -42.42 -23.44 -27.32
CA GLN A 1063 -43.16 -22.23 -26.93
C GLN A 1063 -43.29 -22.13 -25.41
N LYS A 1064 -43.56 -23.25 -24.73
CA LYS A 1064 -43.61 -23.30 -23.27
C LYS A 1064 -42.26 -22.96 -22.66
N LEU A 1065 -41.17 -23.58 -23.12
CA LEU A 1065 -39.82 -23.28 -22.65
C LEU A 1065 -39.44 -21.82 -22.87
N SER A 1066 -39.79 -21.24 -24.02
CA SER A 1066 -39.57 -19.83 -24.32
C SER A 1066 -40.27 -18.91 -23.31
N ALA A 1067 -41.53 -19.20 -22.99
CA ALA A 1067 -42.32 -18.46 -21.99
C ALA A 1067 -41.76 -18.62 -20.57
N ASP A 1068 -41.36 -19.84 -20.18
CA ASP A 1068 -40.78 -20.13 -18.87
C ASP A 1068 -39.48 -19.31 -18.65
N TYR A 1069 -38.59 -19.27 -19.65
CA TYR A 1069 -37.35 -18.46 -19.57
C TYR A 1069 -37.60 -16.95 -19.62
N GLU A 1070 -38.63 -16.49 -20.34
CA GLU A 1070 -39.02 -15.08 -20.35
C GLU A 1070 -39.55 -14.64 -18.97
N GLU A 1071 -40.35 -15.49 -18.31
CA GLU A 1071 -40.79 -15.26 -16.93
C GLU A 1071 -39.61 -15.25 -15.95
N GLU A 1072 -38.69 -16.22 -16.05
CA GLU A 1072 -37.50 -16.27 -15.20
C GLU A 1072 -36.61 -15.05 -15.40
N SER A 1073 -36.45 -14.58 -16.63
CA SER A 1073 -35.74 -13.33 -16.95
C SER A 1073 -36.38 -12.11 -16.27
N ARG A 1074 -37.71 -11.96 -16.38
CA ARG A 1074 -38.46 -10.89 -15.69
C ARG A 1074 -38.27 -10.96 -14.17
N ASN A 1075 -38.27 -12.17 -13.60
CA ASN A 1075 -38.03 -12.37 -12.17
C ASN A 1075 -36.60 -11.98 -11.78
N CYS A 1076 -35.60 -12.34 -12.58
CA CYS A 1076 -34.20 -11.97 -12.39
C CYS A 1076 -34.01 -10.44 -12.42
N TYR A 1077 -34.55 -9.76 -13.44
CA TYR A 1077 -34.47 -8.30 -13.52
C TYR A 1077 -35.21 -7.60 -12.38
N ARG A 1078 -36.36 -8.13 -11.95
CA ARG A 1078 -37.08 -7.60 -10.78
C ARG A 1078 -36.27 -7.70 -9.49
N LYS A 1079 -35.50 -8.78 -9.30
CA LYS A 1079 -34.59 -8.94 -8.15
C LYS A 1079 -33.35 -8.05 -8.26
N ALA A 1080 -32.88 -7.78 -9.48
CA ALA A 1080 -31.72 -6.93 -9.73
C ALA A 1080 -32.02 -5.43 -9.53
N LEU A 1081 -33.27 -5.01 -9.77
CA LEU A 1081 -33.77 -3.65 -9.50
C LEU A 1081 -33.95 -3.43 -8.00
#